data_AF-A0A0E2B7B6-F1
#
_entry.id   AF-A0A0E2B7B6-F1
#
_cell.length_a   1.000
_cell.length_b   1.000
_cell.length_c   1.000
_cell.angle_alpha   90.00
_cell.angle_beta   90.00
_cell.angle_gamma   90.00
#
_symmetry.space_group_name_H-M   'P 1'
#
loop_
_entity.id
_entity.type
_entity.pdbx_description
1 polymer ?
#
loop_
_entity_poly.entity_id
_entity_poly.type
_entity_poly.pdbx_seq_one_letter_code
_entity_poly.pdbx_strand_id
1 'polypeptide(L)'
;MRLFRLLNINSNIKILLSIIILSISILFSCKDKQGPGIESWFGILNPVQSDSKAISERTYTSDGRITFAKFNSDLVPYSRKQAPEVLKTYLQLPLTSQATFLRSARVGDFDHDRFQQRYKGIRVENGIYTVVSKENTIELMMGEFYQVPEELSSSPKLSEAEALAKTLKHIGAKKYLWEVSEREAALKSKKNDPNASYFPKGELLVYQHSLSKSNSPKEFRLAYKFGITSIDPPISRYVYIDSNSGEILSSRDARRYEGGGGDTIPTTPQTPPDTNYGICFPDQTPCIKQGSASTRFSGVKTITTYTAGEENHYELKDYSRGKGIITYSWEFIQEPDNTFQFLNIPIVDTSNNWTKFEYHDDYNHDALLDAHWGIGMTYDYFKSIHNWLSYDGNDSKVVNNVHYIDFFVANNAFWNPITEEIYYIYCPHNSVCKTFGNSRILDPTYEDFTSLDVVSHEFGHGINGAIAGLNYDPEPYALNEGFSDIWNIAVNNYVNKVLGMQKNLWLIADETVPGGGMRSAENPKSTTVLHSGPNTYYGDLWDFENNEPHTNSLVLSHWFYTLSKGKQGTNDHHCGYNVSGISVEKAEKIAYKSLHKLFPTAGYSSARTAAIYSAKALYGKYSSEVKSTIDAWDAVGVPAETTSRGGQGMVKPQHYITFVKLSNLERSSGNDCGYKDNSYLHPTVYLGANYNILLSSEGSPSNPPKAHRWRVWIDFNRDGSYDFSEMVVQDSIIDTLGGTLQKSIKIPTTALIGDTKMRVSMKAVEGNEGYPRFDESFIEGEVEDYSITIKNLSF
;
A
#
# COMPACT_ATOMS: atom_id res chain seq x y z
N MET A 1 -19.22 -26.62 -57.38
CA MET A 1 -18.17 -27.17 -58.26
C MET A 1 -18.43 -27.03 -59.78
N ARG A 2 -19.49 -26.33 -60.24
CA ARG A 2 -19.73 -26.03 -61.67
C ARG A 2 -19.53 -24.56 -62.09
N LEU A 3 -19.15 -23.67 -61.17
CA LEU A 3 -18.95 -22.24 -61.45
C LEU A 3 -17.48 -21.83 -61.70
N PHE A 4 -16.51 -22.75 -61.65
CA PHE A 4 -15.07 -22.43 -61.68
C PHE A 4 -14.37 -22.74 -63.02
N ARG A 5 -15.11 -22.94 -64.12
CA ARG A 5 -14.52 -23.26 -65.43
C ARG A 5 -14.31 -22.09 -66.38
N LEU A 6 -14.51 -20.84 -65.96
CA LEU A 6 -14.41 -19.67 -66.87
C LEU A 6 -13.48 -18.53 -66.42
N LEU A 7 -12.65 -18.73 -65.39
CA LEU A 7 -11.67 -17.71 -65.00
C LEU A 7 -10.28 -18.34 -64.85
N ASN A 8 -9.34 -17.86 -65.66
CA ASN A 8 -7.95 -18.29 -65.70
C ASN A 8 -7.20 -17.64 -64.51
N ILE A 9 -7.44 -18.15 -63.31
CA ILE A 9 -6.84 -17.65 -62.06
C ILE A 9 -5.69 -18.58 -61.64
N ASN A 10 -4.56 -17.94 -61.29
CA ASN A 10 -3.30 -18.52 -60.84
C ASN A 10 -3.48 -19.57 -59.72
N SER A 11 -2.74 -20.69 -59.82
CA SER A 11 -2.80 -21.86 -58.94
C SER A 11 -2.62 -21.54 -57.45
N ASN A 12 -1.87 -20.48 -57.12
CA ASN A 12 -1.66 -20.05 -55.73
C ASN A 12 -2.89 -19.41 -55.09
N ILE A 13 -3.77 -18.78 -55.88
CA ILE A 13 -5.00 -18.16 -55.39
C ILE A 13 -6.08 -19.22 -55.12
N LYS A 14 -6.07 -20.34 -55.86
CA LYS A 14 -6.96 -21.48 -55.58
C LYS A 14 -6.65 -22.14 -54.24
N ILE A 15 -5.38 -22.26 -53.87
CA ILE A 15 -4.96 -22.81 -52.58
C ILE A 15 -5.38 -21.87 -51.44
N LEU A 16 -5.20 -20.55 -51.61
CA LEU A 16 -5.59 -19.56 -50.61
C LEU A 16 -7.12 -19.53 -50.39
N LEU A 17 -7.93 -19.58 -51.46
CA LEU A 17 -9.38 -19.65 -51.35
C LEU A 17 -9.88 -20.98 -50.78
N SER A 18 -9.21 -22.11 -51.08
CA SER A 18 -9.53 -23.40 -50.48
C SER A 18 -9.22 -23.44 -48.98
N ILE A 19 -8.14 -22.80 -48.52
CA ILE A 19 -7.80 -22.67 -47.09
C ILE A 19 -8.80 -21.76 -46.36
N ILE A 20 -9.22 -20.64 -46.97
CA ILE A 20 -10.21 -19.72 -46.40
C ILE A 20 -11.59 -20.39 -46.30
N ILE A 21 -12.01 -21.15 -47.31
CA ILE A 21 -13.29 -21.87 -47.29
C ILE A 21 -13.25 -23.04 -46.30
N LEU A 22 -12.11 -23.74 -46.15
CA LEU A 22 -11.94 -24.78 -45.13
C LEU A 22 -11.99 -24.19 -43.70
N SER A 23 -11.40 -23.00 -43.51
CA SER A 23 -11.40 -22.28 -42.23
C SER A 23 -12.80 -21.81 -41.83
N ILE A 24 -13.59 -21.32 -42.80
CA ILE A 24 -14.99 -20.89 -42.58
C ILE A 24 -15.91 -22.09 -42.35
N SER A 25 -15.61 -23.26 -42.94
CA SER A 25 -16.41 -24.48 -42.77
C SER A 25 -16.19 -25.16 -41.40
N ILE A 26 -15.00 -25.00 -40.81
CA ILE A 26 -14.68 -25.48 -39.45
C ILE A 26 -15.34 -24.59 -38.37
N LEU A 27 -15.63 -23.32 -38.68
CA LEU A 27 -16.27 -22.36 -37.76
C LEU A 27 -17.79 -22.55 -37.60
N PHE A 28 -18.47 -23.31 -38.47
CA PHE A 28 -19.93 -23.50 -38.42
C PHE A 28 -20.41 -24.91 -38.03
N SER A 29 -19.51 -25.81 -37.59
CA SER A 29 -19.88 -27.17 -37.18
C SER A 29 -19.45 -27.47 -35.75
N CYS A 30 -20.05 -26.77 -34.79
CA CYS A 30 -20.20 -27.21 -33.39
C CYS A 30 -21.26 -26.32 -32.73
N LYS A 31 -22.52 -26.75 -32.81
CA LYS A 31 -23.56 -26.30 -31.87
C LYS A 31 -23.59 -27.29 -30.71
N ASP A 32 -23.83 -26.74 -29.52
CA ASP A 32 -24.18 -27.39 -28.25
C ASP A 32 -23.02 -27.81 -27.33
N LYS A 33 -22.56 -26.87 -26.48
CA LYS A 33 -22.69 -26.89 -25.01
C LYS A 33 -21.93 -25.70 -24.40
N GLN A 34 -22.61 -24.90 -23.58
CA GLN A 34 -22.04 -23.75 -22.88
C GLN A 34 -21.02 -24.20 -21.81
N GLY A 35 -19.82 -23.62 -21.87
CA GLY A 35 -18.75 -23.72 -20.88
C GLY A 35 -17.73 -22.58 -21.09
N PRO A 36 -16.98 -22.14 -20.06
CA PRO A 36 -16.17 -20.93 -20.12
C PRO A 36 -14.85 -21.24 -20.84
N GLY A 37 -14.83 -21.15 -22.16
CA GLY A 37 -13.64 -21.49 -22.95
C GLY A 37 -13.55 -20.84 -24.33
N ILE A 38 -14.47 -19.95 -24.70
CA ILE A 38 -14.53 -19.36 -26.05
C ILE A 38 -14.35 -17.83 -26.05
N GLU A 39 -14.17 -17.19 -24.89
CA GLU A 39 -13.94 -15.72 -24.85
C GLU A 39 -12.49 -15.29 -25.13
N SER A 40 -11.52 -16.20 -25.27
CA SER A 40 -10.09 -15.80 -25.42
C SER A 40 -9.62 -15.54 -26.86
N TRP A 41 -10.50 -15.59 -27.87
CA TRP A 41 -10.09 -15.48 -29.29
C TRP A 41 -10.66 -14.27 -30.05
N PHE A 42 -11.45 -13.41 -29.39
CA PHE A 42 -12.01 -12.19 -30.01
C PHE A 42 -11.25 -10.89 -29.69
N GLY A 43 -10.03 -10.97 -29.14
CA GLY A 43 -9.18 -9.80 -28.83
C GLY A 43 -8.42 -9.18 -30.01
N ILE A 44 -8.73 -9.52 -31.27
CA ILE A 44 -8.01 -8.98 -32.44
C ILE A 44 -8.96 -8.14 -33.30
N LEU A 45 -9.36 -7.00 -32.78
CA LEU A 45 -9.77 -5.84 -33.57
C LEU A 45 -9.04 -4.62 -32.98
N ASN A 46 -7.89 -4.28 -33.60
CA ASN A 46 -6.88 -3.26 -33.24
C ASN A 46 -5.88 -3.61 -32.12
N PRO A 47 -4.65 -4.07 -32.44
CA PRO A 47 -3.57 -4.09 -31.46
C PRO A 47 -3.26 -2.66 -31.00
N VAL A 48 -3.07 -2.46 -29.69
CA VAL A 48 -2.55 -1.19 -29.16
C VAL A 48 -1.16 -0.98 -29.76
N GLN A 49 -0.98 0.13 -30.47
CA GLN A 49 0.32 0.57 -30.96
C GLN A 49 0.91 1.60 -30.01
N SER A 50 2.22 1.54 -29.80
CA SER A 50 2.92 2.57 -29.03
C SER A 50 2.80 3.92 -29.73
N ASP A 51 2.34 4.94 -29.02
CA ASP A 51 2.31 6.31 -29.49
C ASP A 51 3.17 7.17 -28.56
N SER A 52 4.06 7.98 -29.14
CA SER A 52 4.95 8.84 -28.34
C SER A 52 4.17 9.86 -27.50
N LYS A 53 2.97 10.25 -27.92
CA LYS A 53 2.11 11.23 -27.23
C LYS A 53 1.22 10.62 -26.17
N ALA A 54 1.18 9.29 -26.04
CA ALA A 54 0.24 8.64 -25.15
C ALA A 54 0.53 8.88 -23.67
N ILE A 55 1.79 9.07 -23.30
CA ILE A 55 2.20 9.20 -21.90
C ILE A 55 2.86 10.56 -21.71
N SER A 56 2.38 11.31 -20.72
CA SER A 56 2.91 12.62 -20.35
C SER A 56 3.88 12.59 -19.16
N GLU A 57 3.90 11.51 -18.39
CA GLU A 57 4.78 11.38 -17.22
C GLU A 57 5.15 9.92 -17.00
N ARG A 58 6.42 9.64 -16.64
CA ARG A 58 6.92 8.30 -16.34
C ARG A 58 7.91 8.32 -15.19
N THR A 59 7.90 7.26 -14.40
CA THR A 59 8.94 6.95 -13.42
C THR A 59 9.51 5.57 -13.72
N TYR A 60 10.81 5.41 -13.46
CA TYR A 60 11.54 4.18 -13.72
C TYR A 60 12.19 3.66 -12.44
N THR A 61 12.33 2.34 -12.34
CA THR A 61 13.33 1.73 -11.46
C THR A 61 14.75 2.05 -11.95
N SER A 62 15.75 1.81 -11.10
CA SER A 62 17.16 1.94 -11.45
C SER A 62 17.60 1.03 -12.61
N ASP A 63 16.92 -0.09 -12.83
CA ASP A 63 17.11 -0.99 -13.98
C ASP A 63 16.25 -0.65 -15.21
N GLY A 64 15.61 0.53 -15.22
CA GLY A 64 14.94 1.11 -16.39
C GLY A 64 13.52 0.61 -16.65
N ARG A 65 12.91 -0.11 -15.71
CA ARG A 65 11.50 -0.56 -15.84
C ARG A 65 10.58 0.56 -15.40
N ILE A 66 9.52 0.79 -16.18
CA ILE A 66 8.48 1.76 -15.78
C ILE A 66 7.81 1.24 -14.50
N THR A 67 7.56 2.14 -13.54
CA THR A 67 6.78 1.87 -12.32
C THR A 67 5.53 2.74 -12.20
N PHE A 68 5.53 3.85 -12.92
CA PHE A 68 4.41 4.78 -13.02
C PHE A 68 4.36 5.36 -14.43
N ALA A 69 3.17 5.47 -14.98
CA ALA A 69 2.94 6.26 -16.18
C ALA A 69 1.58 6.96 -16.13
N LYS A 70 1.54 8.22 -16.54
CA LYS A 70 0.31 8.99 -16.73
C LYS A 70 0.02 9.19 -18.20
N PHE A 71 -1.21 8.91 -18.60
CA PHE A 71 -1.63 8.99 -19.99
C PHE A 71 -2.19 10.38 -20.34
N ASN A 72 -1.94 10.83 -21.57
CA ASN A 72 -2.69 11.91 -22.21
C ASN A 72 -3.99 11.34 -22.77
N SER A 73 -4.94 11.05 -21.89
CA SER A 73 -6.23 10.46 -22.28
C SER A 73 -7.04 11.34 -23.24
N ASP A 74 -6.76 12.64 -23.31
CA ASP A 74 -7.33 13.58 -24.26
C ASP A 74 -6.71 13.53 -25.66
N LEU A 75 -5.46 13.04 -25.80
CA LEU A 75 -4.77 12.90 -27.08
C LEU A 75 -4.85 11.48 -27.64
N VAL A 76 -4.60 10.49 -26.77
CA VAL A 76 -4.57 9.07 -27.12
C VAL A 76 -5.42 8.30 -26.09
N PRO A 77 -6.76 8.30 -26.24
CA PRO A 77 -7.64 7.61 -25.31
C PRO A 77 -7.53 6.10 -25.49
N TYR A 78 -7.07 5.40 -24.45
CA TYR A 78 -7.21 3.95 -24.35
C TYR A 78 -8.40 3.60 -23.48
N SER A 79 -9.25 2.69 -23.97
CA SER A 79 -10.35 2.18 -23.17
C SER A 79 -9.81 1.30 -22.03
N ARG A 80 -10.50 1.33 -20.88
CA ARG A 80 -10.28 0.41 -19.75
C ARG A 80 -10.13 -1.06 -20.18
N LYS A 81 -10.90 -1.51 -21.18
CA LYS A 81 -10.83 -2.89 -21.72
C LYS A 81 -9.49 -3.23 -22.40
N GLN A 82 -8.74 -2.22 -22.85
CA GLN A 82 -7.44 -2.38 -23.50
C GLN A 82 -6.28 -2.42 -22.50
N ALA A 83 -6.55 -2.41 -21.19
CA ALA A 83 -5.52 -2.40 -20.15
C ALA A 83 -4.46 -3.50 -20.31
N PRO A 84 -4.79 -4.78 -20.61
CA PRO A 84 -3.77 -5.80 -20.84
C PRO A 84 -2.83 -5.48 -22.01
N GLU A 85 -3.38 -4.97 -23.11
CA GLU A 85 -2.63 -4.60 -24.32
C GLU A 85 -1.79 -3.34 -24.11
N VAL A 86 -2.30 -2.37 -23.35
CA VAL A 86 -1.57 -1.17 -22.93
C VAL A 86 -0.38 -1.56 -22.06
N LEU A 87 -0.59 -2.40 -21.04
CA LEU A 87 0.51 -2.90 -20.19
C LEU A 87 1.55 -3.65 -21.04
N LYS A 88 1.12 -4.55 -21.93
CA LYS A 88 2.03 -5.28 -22.81
C LYS A 88 2.85 -4.36 -23.70
N THR A 89 2.23 -3.34 -24.28
CA THR A 89 2.87 -2.43 -25.22
C THR A 89 3.86 -1.48 -24.52
N TYR A 90 3.41 -0.81 -23.46
CA TYR A 90 4.22 0.23 -22.82
C TYR A 90 5.26 -0.32 -21.84
N LEU A 91 5.03 -1.50 -21.25
CA LEU A 91 6.01 -2.19 -20.42
C LEU A 91 6.92 -3.14 -21.23
N GLN A 92 6.70 -3.23 -22.55
CA GLN A 92 7.46 -4.08 -23.48
C GLN A 92 7.52 -5.55 -23.00
N LEU A 93 6.37 -6.11 -22.64
CA LEU A 93 6.32 -7.46 -22.07
C LEU A 93 6.58 -8.52 -23.17
N PRO A 94 7.46 -9.51 -22.92
CA PRO A 94 7.69 -10.60 -23.86
C PRO A 94 6.45 -11.47 -24.02
N LEU A 95 6.38 -12.28 -25.08
CA LEU A 95 5.24 -13.18 -25.34
C LEU A 95 4.99 -14.20 -24.21
N THR A 96 6.04 -14.52 -23.46
CA THR A 96 6.01 -15.40 -22.29
C THR A 96 5.40 -14.72 -21.07
N SER A 97 5.26 -13.40 -21.04
CA SER A 97 4.72 -12.62 -19.93
C SER A 97 3.32 -12.09 -20.26
N GLN A 98 2.38 -12.26 -19.32
CA GLN A 98 0.99 -11.87 -19.47
C GLN A 98 0.51 -11.08 -18.25
N ALA A 99 -0.28 -10.04 -18.50
CA ALA A 99 -1.03 -9.34 -17.46
C ALA A 99 -2.39 -10.02 -17.28
N THR A 100 -2.60 -10.71 -16.17
CA THR A 100 -3.89 -11.35 -15.85
C THR A 100 -4.68 -10.47 -14.91
N PHE A 101 -5.92 -10.14 -15.25
CA PHE A 101 -6.82 -9.39 -14.38
C PHE A 101 -7.02 -10.13 -13.04
N LEU A 102 -6.86 -9.41 -11.93
CA LEU A 102 -6.98 -9.94 -10.58
C LEU A 102 -8.28 -9.47 -9.91
N ARG A 103 -8.50 -8.15 -9.89
CA ARG A 103 -9.69 -7.52 -9.29
C ARG A 103 -9.85 -6.08 -9.78
N SER A 104 -11.03 -5.52 -9.52
CA SER A 104 -11.33 -4.10 -9.71
C SER A 104 -11.87 -3.54 -8.40
N ALA A 105 -11.50 -2.30 -8.07
CA ALA A 105 -12.13 -1.51 -7.02
C ALA A 105 -12.52 -0.14 -7.57
N ARG A 106 -13.71 0.36 -7.23
CA ARG A 106 -14.15 1.71 -7.60
C ARG A 106 -13.99 2.64 -6.40
N VAL A 107 -13.19 3.69 -6.55
CA VAL A 107 -12.90 4.67 -5.49
C VAL A 107 -13.22 6.07 -6.01
N GLY A 108 -14.36 6.62 -5.61
CA GLY A 108 -14.95 7.81 -6.24
C GLY A 108 -15.32 7.52 -7.70
N ASP A 109 -14.90 8.38 -8.63
CA ASP A 109 -15.22 8.25 -10.06
C ASP A 109 -14.21 7.40 -10.86
N PHE A 110 -13.29 6.72 -10.17
CA PHE A 110 -12.21 5.99 -10.82
C PHE A 110 -12.30 4.49 -10.52
N ASP A 111 -12.08 3.70 -11.55
CA ASP A 111 -11.88 2.26 -11.46
C ASP A 111 -10.38 1.96 -11.34
N HIS A 112 -10.01 1.12 -10.38
CA HIS A 112 -8.66 0.66 -10.12
C HIS A 112 -8.58 -0.83 -10.44
N ASP A 113 -8.14 -1.17 -11.66
CA ASP A 113 -8.00 -2.53 -12.15
C ASP A 113 -6.60 -3.07 -11.83
N ARG A 114 -6.53 -4.11 -11.01
CA ARG A 114 -5.27 -4.73 -10.60
C ARG A 114 -4.99 -5.95 -11.45
N PHE A 115 -3.76 -6.07 -11.93
CA PHE A 115 -3.27 -7.13 -12.80
C PHE A 115 -2.08 -7.83 -12.15
N GLN A 116 -2.10 -9.16 -12.20
CA GLN A 116 -1.02 -10.04 -11.78
C GLN A 116 -0.21 -10.48 -12.99
N GLN A 117 1.10 -10.32 -12.94
CA GLN A 117 2.00 -10.85 -13.95
C GLN A 117 2.03 -12.38 -13.89
N ARG A 118 1.96 -13.02 -15.06
CA ARG A 118 2.21 -14.46 -15.24
C ARG A 118 3.27 -14.70 -16.31
N TYR A 119 4.24 -15.53 -15.99
CA TYR A 119 5.26 -16.04 -16.90
C TYR A 119 4.92 -17.49 -17.29
N LYS A 120 4.68 -17.75 -18.58
CA LYS A 120 4.24 -19.07 -19.10
C LYS A 120 3.06 -19.65 -18.30
N GLY A 121 2.12 -18.79 -17.88
CA GLY A 121 0.96 -19.14 -17.05
C GLY A 121 1.22 -19.21 -15.54
N ILE A 122 2.48 -19.17 -15.09
CA ILE A 122 2.88 -19.24 -13.68
C ILE A 122 2.96 -17.82 -13.09
N ARG A 123 2.46 -17.62 -11.87
CA ARG A 123 2.49 -16.32 -11.19
C ARG A 123 3.93 -15.84 -10.99
N VAL A 124 4.19 -14.55 -11.24
CA VAL A 124 5.45 -13.90 -10.83
C VAL A 124 5.23 -13.22 -9.48
N GLU A 125 5.99 -13.58 -8.46
CA GLU A 125 5.87 -13.01 -7.11
C GLU A 125 6.09 -11.50 -7.16
N ASN A 126 5.26 -10.75 -6.43
CA ASN A 126 5.22 -9.27 -6.41
C ASN A 126 4.92 -8.58 -7.74
N GLY A 127 4.82 -9.31 -8.87
CA GLY A 127 4.54 -8.75 -10.19
C GLY A 127 3.11 -8.23 -10.32
N ILE A 128 2.88 -6.97 -9.95
CA ILE A 128 1.56 -6.36 -9.85
C ILE A 128 1.55 -5.00 -10.54
N TYR A 129 0.49 -4.75 -11.32
CA TYR A 129 0.19 -3.43 -11.87
C TYR A 129 -1.26 -3.06 -11.59
N THR A 130 -1.50 -1.81 -11.20
CA THR A 130 -2.83 -1.21 -11.16
C THR A 130 -2.97 -0.23 -12.32
N VAL A 131 -4.00 -0.41 -13.14
CA VAL A 131 -4.44 0.55 -14.16
C VAL A 131 -5.64 1.31 -13.62
N VAL A 132 -5.56 2.64 -13.64
CA VAL A 132 -6.63 3.51 -13.15
C VAL A 132 -7.32 4.17 -14.32
N SER A 133 -8.65 4.03 -14.36
CA SER A 133 -9.49 4.57 -15.43
C SER A 133 -10.57 5.49 -14.88
N LYS A 134 -10.94 6.52 -15.65
CA LYS A 134 -12.12 7.37 -15.41
C LYS A 134 -13.01 7.31 -16.63
N GLU A 135 -14.32 7.14 -16.44
CA GLU A 135 -15.30 7.11 -17.54
C GLU A 135 -14.88 6.13 -18.67
N ASN A 136 -14.38 4.94 -18.28
CA ASN A 136 -13.90 3.90 -19.19
C ASN A 136 -12.64 4.26 -20.02
N THR A 137 -11.93 5.34 -19.67
CA THR A 137 -10.65 5.76 -20.29
C THR A 137 -9.50 5.63 -19.30
N ILE A 138 -8.38 5.07 -19.73
CA ILE A 138 -7.17 4.89 -18.90
C ILE A 138 -6.50 6.24 -18.67
N GLU A 139 -6.25 6.56 -17.41
CA GLU A 139 -5.65 7.83 -16.96
C GLU A 139 -4.21 7.65 -16.48
N LEU A 140 -3.92 6.56 -15.75
CA LEU A 140 -2.58 6.25 -15.26
C LEU A 140 -2.44 4.75 -15.00
N MET A 141 -1.19 4.31 -14.88
CA MET A 141 -0.84 2.99 -14.38
C MET A 141 0.31 3.09 -13.37
N MET A 142 0.29 2.22 -12.37
CA MET A 142 1.31 2.16 -11.33
C MET A 142 1.53 0.71 -10.89
N GLY A 143 2.78 0.29 -10.75
CA GLY A 143 3.09 -1.10 -10.47
C GLY A 143 4.54 -1.47 -10.70
N GLU A 144 4.82 -2.77 -10.60
CA GLU A 144 6.09 -3.35 -10.99
C GLU A 144 5.86 -4.72 -11.62
N PHE A 145 6.25 -4.87 -12.88
CA PHE A 145 6.39 -6.15 -13.57
C PHE A 145 7.86 -6.42 -13.83
N TYR A 146 8.21 -7.69 -13.88
CA TYR A 146 9.59 -8.16 -13.95
C TYR A 146 9.92 -8.69 -15.35
N GLN A 147 11.13 -8.42 -15.83
CA GLN A 147 11.62 -8.98 -17.09
C GLN A 147 12.20 -10.36 -16.83
N VAL A 148 11.33 -11.37 -16.78
CA VAL A 148 11.73 -12.77 -16.56
C VAL A 148 12.40 -13.32 -17.82
N PRO A 149 13.61 -13.92 -17.72
CA PRO A 149 14.31 -14.48 -18.88
C PRO A 149 13.48 -15.55 -19.61
N GLU A 150 13.50 -15.54 -20.95
CA GLU A 150 12.67 -16.44 -21.77
C GLU A 150 13.05 -17.92 -21.62
N GLU A 151 14.31 -18.18 -21.28
CA GLU A 151 14.90 -19.49 -21.07
C GLU A 151 14.59 -20.11 -19.70
N LEU A 152 14.01 -19.36 -18.76
CA LEU A 152 13.64 -19.89 -17.45
C LEU A 152 12.67 -21.08 -17.61
N SER A 153 13.05 -22.23 -17.04
CA SER A 153 12.21 -23.43 -17.02
C SER A 153 10.96 -23.16 -16.18
N SER A 154 9.78 -23.48 -16.74
CA SER A 154 8.49 -23.44 -16.05
C SER A 154 8.07 -24.81 -15.49
N SER A 155 8.93 -25.82 -15.57
CA SER A 155 8.67 -27.17 -15.08
C SER A 155 9.51 -27.47 -13.83
N PRO A 156 8.88 -27.77 -12.68
CA PRO A 156 9.61 -28.13 -11.47
C PRO A 156 10.19 -29.55 -11.59
N LYS A 157 11.38 -29.78 -11.01
CA LYS A 157 11.98 -31.14 -10.90
C LYS A 157 11.57 -31.86 -9.62
N LEU A 158 11.24 -31.12 -8.57
CA LEU A 158 10.68 -31.65 -7.33
C LEU A 158 9.16 -31.59 -7.39
N SER A 159 8.52 -32.63 -6.88
CA SER A 159 7.09 -32.58 -6.57
C SER A 159 6.82 -31.61 -5.41
N GLU A 160 5.58 -31.12 -5.32
CA GLU A 160 5.13 -30.30 -4.19
C GLU A 160 5.36 -31.00 -2.84
N ALA A 161 5.12 -32.32 -2.77
CA ALA A 161 5.33 -33.11 -1.56
C ALA A 161 6.81 -33.20 -1.14
N GLU A 162 7.73 -33.37 -2.08
CA GLU A 162 9.17 -33.36 -1.80
C GLU A 162 9.66 -31.98 -1.35
N ALA A 163 9.14 -30.92 -1.97
CA ALA A 163 9.43 -29.55 -1.59
C ALA A 163 8.87 -29.21 -0.19
N LEU A 164 7.65 -29.66 0.12
CA LEU A 164 7.05 -29.53 1.45
C LEU A 164 7.87 -30.29 2.50
N ALA A 165 8.28 -31.54 2.23
CA ALA A 165 9.09 -32.32 3.17
C ALA A 165 10.42 -31.61 3.51
N LYS A 166 11.09 -31.01 2.52
CA LYS A 166 12.28 -30.18 2.73
C LYS A 166 11.98 -28.91 3.54
N THR A 167 10.83 -28.28 3.28
CA THR A 167 10.37 -27.09 4.00
C THR A 167 10.09 -27.40 5.47
N LEU A 168 9.35 -28.48 5.77
CA LEU A 168 9.08 -28.92 7.14
C LEU A 168 10.36 -29.30 7.88
N LYS A 169 11.34 -29.92 7.19
CA LYS A 169 12.65 -30.19 7.75
C LYS A 169 13.42 -28.90 8.09
N HIS A 170 13.34 -27.88 7.24
CA HIS A 170 13.96 -26.57 7.49
C HIS A 170 13.33 -25.86 8.70
N ILE A 171 12.01 -25.93 8.82
CA ILE A 171 11.25 -25.34 9.94
C ILE A 171 11.52 -26.09 11.24
N GLY A 172 11.52 -27.42 11.22
CA GLY A 172 11.87 -28.25 12.37
C GLY A 172 10.91 -28.13 13.56
N ALA A 173 9.64 -27.77 13.32
CA ALA A 173 8.65 -27.69 14.40
C ALA A 173 8.28 -29.09 14.92
N LYS A 174 8.01 -29.19 16.22
CA LYS A 174 7.57 -30.41 16.89
C LYS A 174 6.09 -30.71 16.67
N LYS A 175 5.27 -29.66 16.59
CA LYS A 175 3.82 -29.77 16.39
C LYS A 175 3.30 -28.65 15.51
N TYR A 176 2.82 -29.02 14.33
CA TYR A 176 2.23 -28.12 13.36
C TYR A 176 0.74 -27.86 13.61
N LEU A 177 0.21 -26.76 13.07
CA LEU A 177 -1.17 -26.36 13.37
C LEU A 177 -2.22 -27.37 12.83
N TRP A 178 -1.95 -27.99 11.68
CA TRP A 178 -2.83 -29.02 11.08
C TRP A 178 -2.77 -30.38 11.78
N GLU A 179 -1.77 -30.60 12.64
CA GLU A 179 -1.66 -31.84 13.43
C GLU A 179 -2.55 -31.78 14.69
N VAL A 180 -3.28 -30.69 14.86
CA VAL A 180 -4.15 -30.44 16.01
C VAL A 180 -5.60 -30.60 15.53
N SER A 181 -6.20 -31.75 15.84
CA SER A 181 -7.55 -32.13 15.42
C SER A 181 -8.61 -31.06 15.72
N GLU A 182 -8.49 -30.42 16.89
CA GLU A 182 -9.43 -29.39 17.35
C GLU A 182 -9.28 -28.12 16.52
N ARG A 183 -8.05 -27.77 16.09
CA ARG A 183 -7.80 -26.60 15.24
C ARG A 183 -8.27 -26.83 13.81
N GLU A 184 -8.08 -28.02 13.28
CA GLU A 184 -8.65 -28.42 11.98
C GLU A 184 -10.18 -28.38 12.01
N ALA A 185 -10.81 -28.93 13.05
CA ALA A 185 -12.26 -28.86 13.23
C ALA A 185 -12.75 -27.42 13.37
N ALA A 186 -12.04 -26.60 14.17
CA ALA A 186 -12.34 -25.19 14.33
C ALA A 186 -12.19 -24.43 13.02
N LEU A 187 -11.17 -24.71 12.19
CA LEU A 187 -11.00 -24.07 10.88
C LEU A 187 -12.14 -24.43 9.94
N LYS A 188 -12.58 -25.69 9.90
CA LYS A 188 -13.69 -26.14 9.05
C LYS A 188 -14.99 -25.45 9.43
N SER A 189 -15.27 -25.37 10.73
CA SER A 189 -16.40 -24.57 11.25
C SER A 189 -16.20 -23.09 10.95
N LYS A 190 -14.97 -22.56 11.14
CA LYS A 190 -14.64 -21.15 10.93
C LYS A 190 -14.84 -20.73 9.47
N LYS A 191 -14.40 -21.52 8.51
CA LYS A 191 -14.51 -21.23 7.07
C LYS A 191 -15.84 -21.72 6.48
N ASN A 192 -16.67 -22.43 7.25
CA ASN A 192 -17.85 -23.14 6.78
C ASN A 192 -17.52 -24.03 5.56
N ASP A 193 -16.39 -24.73 5.62
CA ASP A 193 -15.87 -25.58 4.55
C ASP A 193 -15.31 -26.87 5.18
N PRO A 194 -15.91 -28.05 4.93
CA PRO A 194 -15.45 -29.31 5.50
C PRO A 194 -14.07 -29.75 5.00
N ASN A 195 -13.58 -29.18 3.89
CA ASN A 195 -12.27 -29.45 3.31
C ASN A 195 -11.19 -28.44 3.74
N ALA A 196 -11.54 -27.41 4.50
CA ALA A 196 -10.56 -26.45 4.99
C ALA A 196 -9.55 -27.16 5.89
N SER A 197 -8.27 -26.83 5.70
CA SER A 197 -7.16 -27.39 6.45
C SER A 197 -6.03 -26.36 6.56
N TYR A 198 -5.32 -26.38 7.68
CA TYR A 198 -4.05 -25.69 7.85
C TYR A 198 -2.89 -26.45 7.19
N PHE A 199 -3.13 -27.64 6.62
CA PHE A 199 -2.10 -28.39 5.91
C PHE A 199 -1.55 -27.53 4.76
N PRO A 200 -0.23 -27.26 4.69
CA PRO A 200 0.32 -26.30 3.75
C PRO A 200 0.14 -26.75 2.32
N LYS A 201 -0.39 -25.86 1.49
CA LYS A 201 -0.45 -26.02 0.04
C LYS A 201 0.62 -25.17 -0.62
N GLY A 202 1.40 -25.78 -1.51
CA GLY A 202 2.46 -25.11 -2.25
C GLY A 202 1.90 -24.33 -3.43
N GLU A 203 2.18 -23.03 -3.49
CA GLU A 203 1.96 -22.23 -4.70
C GLU A 203 3.24 -22.24 -5.54
N LEU A 204 3.19 -22.83 -6.73
CA LEU A 204 4.29 -22.74 -7.69
C LEU A 204 4.30 -21.34 -8.33
N LEU A 205 5.43 -20.64 -8.23
CA LEU A 205 5.60 -19.28 -8.70
C LEU A 205 7.01 -19.02 -9.23
N VAL A 206 7.16 -17.91 -9.96
CA VAL A 206 8.46 -17.34 -10.34
C VAL A 206 8.86 -16.32 -9.28
N TYR A 207 10.02 -16.51 -8.69
CA TYR A 207 10.56 -15.69 -7.60
C TYR A 207 11.86 -15.02 -8.04
N GLN A 208 11.99 -13.71 -7.80
CA GLN A 208 13.26 -13.02 -7.98
C GLN A 208 14.07 -13.13 -6.68
N HIS A 209 15.10 -13.97 -6.69
CA HIS A 209 15.99 -14.18 -5.56
C HIS A 209 17.18 -13.22 -5.64
N SER A 210 17.50 -12.59 -4.50
CA SER A 210 18.74 -11.81 -4.35
C SER A 210 19.76 -12.69 -3.65
N LEU A 211 20.87 -12.97 -4.32
CA LEU A 211 21.99 -13.70 -3.73
C LEU A 211 22.56 -12.89 -2.56
N SER A 212 23.07 -13.59 -1.54
CA SER A 212 23.50 -13.07 -0.23
C SER A 212 24.65 -12.03 -0.22
N LYS A 213 25.05 -11.49 -1.38
CA LYS A 213 25.96 -10.35 -1.50
C LYS A 213 25.22 -9.17 -2.12
N SER A 214 25.31 -8.01 -1.47
CA SER A 214 24.65 -6.73 -1.80
C SER A 214 24.80 -6.22 -3.25
N ASN A 215 25.65 -6.84 -4.08
CA ASN A 215 25.92 -6.46 -5.47
C ASN A 215 25.81 -7.62 -6.47
N SER A 216 25.30 -8.79 -6.07
CA SER A 216 25.08 -9.88 -7.00
C SER A 216 23.84 -9.62 -7.86
N PRO A 217 23.86 -9.97 -9.16
CA PRO A 217 22.68 -9.83 -10.01
C PRO A 217 21.52 -10.65 -9.43
N LYS A 218 20.34 -10.03 -9.38
CA LYS A 218 19.11 -10.73 -9.01
C LYS A 218 18.82 -11.82 -10.03
N GLU A 219 18.47 -13.01 -9.56
CA GLU A 219 18.20 -14.17 -10.41
C GLU A 219 16.77 -14.65 -10.25
N PHE A 220 16.15 -15.11 -11.34
CA PHE A 220 14.82 -15.68 -11.29
C PHE A 220 14.90 -17.18 -11.05
N ARG A 221 14.08 -17.65 -10.11
CA ARG A 221 13.91 -19.07 -9.77
C ARG A 221 12.46 -19.47 -9.92
N LEU A 222 12.23 -20.70 -10.35
CA LEU A 222 10.95 -21.35 -10.17
C LEU A 222 10.91 -21.93 -8.75
N ALA A 223 9.92 -21.55 -7.95
CA ALA A 223 9.87 -21.89 -6.53
C ALA A 223 8.47 -22.30 -6.09
N TYR A 224 8.39 -23.14 -5.07
CA TYR A 224 7.18 -23.31 -4.28
C TYR A 224 7.18 -22.33 -3.12
N LYS A 225 6.05 -21.67 -2.89
CA LYS A 225 5.77 -20.88 -1.69
C LYS A 225 4.82 -21.66 -0.79
N PHE A 226 5.21 -21.86 0.46
CA PHE A 226 4.37 -22.46 1.49
C PHE A 226 4.11 -21.46 2.62
N GLY A 227 2.86 -21.38 3.06
CA GLY A 227 2.53 -20.80 4.36
C GLY A 227 2.59 -21.90 5.42
N ILE A 228 3.51 -21.80 6.37
CA ILE A 228 3.68 -22.77 7.44
C ILE A 228 3.27 -22.13 8.77
N THR A 229 2.34 -22.76 9.46
CA THR A 229 1.98 -22.43 10.84
C THR A 229 2.22 -23.63 11.75
N SER A 230 2.80 -23.38 12.91
CA SER A 230 2.98 -24.39 13.96
C SER A 230 2.59 -23.83 15.31
N ILE A 231 2.48 -24.71 16.31
CA ILE A 231 2.18 -24.33 17.72
C ILE A 231 3.33 -24.68 18.67
N ASP A 232 4.24 -25.56 18.26
CA ASP A 232 5.50 -25.82 18.96
C ASP A 232 6.64 -25.91 17.93
N PRO A 233 7.32 -24.80 17.57
CA PRO A 233 7.06 -23.41 17.99
C PRO A 233 5.78 -22.74 17.47
N PRO A 234 5.17 -21.68 18.08
CA PRO A 234 4.25 -20.83 17.38
C PRO A 234 5.06 -20.04 16.36
N ILE A 235 4.87 -20.42 15.11
CA ILE A 235 5.43 -19.70 13.97
C ILE A 235 4.31 -19.46 12.99
N SER A 236 4.46 -18.41 12.20
CA SER A 236 3.71 -18.21 10.97
C SER A 236 4.74 -17.72 9.96
N ARG A 237 5.08 -18.52 8.94
CA ARG A 237 6.13 -18.16 7.99
C ARG A 237 5.74 -18.45 6.55
N TYR A 238 6.14 -17.55 5.65
CA TYR A 238 6.21 -17.86 4.23
C TYR A 238 7.60 -18.40 3.90
N VAL A 239 7.66 -19.63 3.39
CA VAL A 239 8.89 -20.29 2.96
C VAL A 239 8.88 -20.44 1.44
N TYR A 240 9.94 -19.97 0.79
CA TYR A 240 10.18 -20.09 -0.63
C TYR A 240 11.29 -21.11 -0.84
N ILE A 241 10.98 -22.18 -1.56
CA ILE A 241 11.91 -23.26 -1.86
C ILE A 241 12.03 -23.43 -3.37
N ASP A 242 13.27 -23.48 -3.87
CA ASP A 242 13.57 -23.71 -5.27
C ASP A 242 12.99 -25.06 -5.72
N SER A 243 12.16 -25.05 -6.76
CA SER A 243 11.41 -26.22 -7.19
C SER A 243 12.25 -27.24 -7.95
N ASN A 244 13.54 -26.96 -8.17
CA ASN A 244 14.46 -27.85 -8.87
C ASN A 244 15.50 -28.48 -7.94
N SER A 245 16.16 -27.67 -7.12
CA SER A 245 17.22 -28.07 -6.18
C SER A 245 16.67 -28.38 -4.78
N GLY A 246 15.59 -27.70 -4.38
CA GLY A 246 15.08 -27.72 -3.02
C GLY A 246 15.87 -26.84 -2.05
N GLU A 247 16.66 -25.90 -2.58
CA GLU A 247 17.29 -24.82 -1.80
C GLU A 247 16.22 -23.91 -1.17
N ILE A 248 16.37 -23.56 0.10
CA ILE A 248 15.51 -22.56 0.74
C ILE A 248 15.97 -21.17 0.29
N LEU A 249 15.18 -20.55 -0.57
CA LEU A 249 15.46 -19.23 -1.15
C LEU A 249 15.12 -18.11 -0.17
N SER A 250 14.10 -18.31 0.66
CA SER A 250 13.66 -17.34 1.66
C SER A 250 12.76 -18.00 2.70
N SER A 251 12.81 -17.51 3.94
CA SER A 251 11.94 -17.90 5.04
C SER A 251 11.65 -16.62 5.84
N ARG A 252 10.42 -16.12 5.78
CA ARG A 252 10.02 -14.83 6.38
C ARG A 252 8.91 -15.06 7.39
N ASP A 253 8.98 -14.36 8.52
CA ASP A 253 7.85 -14.31 9.45
C ASP A 253 6.68 -13.60 8.75
N ALA A 254 5.48 -14.12 8.97
CA ALA A 254 4.26 -13.60 8.38
C ALA A 254 3.50 -12.67 9.34
N ARG A 255 3.83 -12.67 10.64
CA ARG A 255 3.16 -11.84 11.67
C ARG A 255 3.59 -10.38 11.55
N ARG A 256 2.68 -9.44 11.86
CA ARG A 256 2.90 -7.98 11.90
C ARG A 256 2.68 -7.52 13.34
N TYR A 257 3.71 -7.00 14.02
CA TYR A 257 3.83 -7.03 15.49
C TYR A 257 3.92 -5.64 16.10
N GLU A 258 2.89 -5.13 16.77
CA GLU A 258 2.87 -3.76 17.27
C GLU A 258 3.97 -3.34 18.28
N GLY A 259 4.58 -4.31 18.98
CA GLY A 259 5.53 -4.13 20.08
C GLY A 259 7.02 -4.39 19.78
N GLY A 260 7.45 -4.50 18.52
CA GLY A 260 8.87 -4.52 18.14
C GLY A 260 9.73 -5.60 18.83
N GLY A 261 9.72 -6.83 18.31
CA GLY A 261 10.70 -7.87 18.68
C GLY A 261 10.30 -9.30 18.29
N GLY A 262 11.25 -10.09 17.78
CA GLY A 262 11.06 -11.53 17.58
C GLY A 262 12.36 -12.32 17.40
N ASP A 263 12.57 -13.33 18.26
CA ASP A 263 13.29 -14.59 17.94
C ASP A 263 13.08 -15.72 19.01
N THR A 264 12.55 -16.89 18.56
CA THR A 264 12.69 -18.32 18.99
C THR A 264 11.99 -19.01 20.22
N ILE A 265 11.28 -20.13 19.90
CA ILE A 265 11.04 -21.50 20.48
C ILE A 265 10.22 -21.77 21.81
N PRO A 266 9.29 -22.76 21.92
CA PRO A 266 8.32 -22.93 23.02
C PRO A 266 7.79 -24.37 23.32
N THR A 267 6.68 -24.47 24.08
CA THR A 267 5.80 -25.66 24.25
C THR A 267 4.37 -25.26 24.72
N THR A 268 3.38 -26.02 24.20
CA THR A 268 1.87 -26.08 24.30
C THR A 268 1.24 -26.52 25.66
N PRO A 269 -0.12 -26.67 25.89
CA PRO A 269 -1.27 -26.98 24.97
C PRO A 269 -2.76 -26.52 25.25
N GLN A 270 -3.58 -26.46 24.16
CA GLN A 270 -5.02 -26.80 23.83
C GLN A 270 -6.21 -26.63 24.81
N THR A 271 -7.48 -26.38 24.26
CA THR A 271 -8.84 -27.12 24.33
C THR A 271 -9.98 -26.32 23.58
N PRO A 272 -11.30 -26.70 23.58
CA PRO A 272 -12.08 -27.49 22.59
C PRO A 272 -13.22 -26.73 21.82
N PRO A 273 -13.93 -27.37 20.85
CA PRO A 273 -15.03 -26.76 20.07
C PRO A 273 -16.48 -27.13 20.49
N ASP A 274 -17.43 -26.20 20.26
CA ASP A 274 -18.85 -26.25 20.68
C ASP A 274 -19.86 -26.52 19.52
N THR A 275 -21.04 -27.12 19.82
CA THR A 275 -21.88 -27.92 18.89
C THR A 275 -23.38 -27.57 18.76
N ASN A 276 -23.88 -26.42 19.23
CA ASN A 276 -25.34 -26.15 19.23
C ASN A 276 -25.78 -24.93 18.39
N TYR A 277 -26.56 -25.14 17.31
CA TYR A 277 -26.97 -24.06 16.38
C TYR A 277 -28.41 -24.18 15.80
N GLY A 278 -29.28 -25.06 16.31
CA GLY A 278 -30.49 -25.50 15.59
C GLY A 278 -31.58 -24.46 15.24
N ILE A 279 -31.69 -23.33 15.95
CA ILE A 279 -32.79 -22.34 15.78
C ILE A 279 -32.36 -21.12 14.94
N CYS A 280 -31.08 -20.79 14.94
CA CYS A 280 -30.54 -19.57 14.34
C CYS A 280 -30.04 -19.75 12.91
N PHE A 281 -30.36 -20.89 12.30
CA PHE A 281 -29.93 -21.22 10.95
C PHE A 281 -31.17 -21.59 10.11
N PRO A 282 -31.25 -21.14 8.86
CA PRO A 282 -30.25 -20.35 8.13
C PRO A 282 -30.28 -18.84 8.43
N ASP A 283 -31.29 -18.34 9.13
CA ASP A 283 -31.42 -16.92 9.50
C ASP A 283 -30.91 -16.67 10.92
N GLN A 284 -29.78 -15.96 11.02
CA GLN A 284 -29.13 -15.64 12.29
C GLN A 284 -29.79 -14.45 13.01
N THR A 285 -30.60 -13.66 12.30
CA THR A 285 -31.21 -12.42 12.80
C THR A 285 -31.96 -12.58 14.12
N PRO A 286 -32.78 -13.64 14.33
CA PRO A 286 -33.52 -13.82 15.59
C PRO A 286 -32.61 -13.95 16.82
N CYS A 287 -31.38 -14.41 16.62
CA CYS A 287 -30.41 -14.69 17.67
C CYS A 287 -29.39 -13.57 17.87
N ILE A 288 -29.43 -12.52 17.05
CA ILE A 288 -28.64 -11.30 17.25
C ILE A 288 -29.32 -10.44 18.31
N LYS A 289 -28.56 -9.98 19.32
CA LYS A 289 -29.04 -9.14 20.42
C LYS A 289 -28.09 -7.97 20.65
N GLN A 290 -28.61 -6.89 21.21
CA GLN A 290 -27.80 -5.75 21.67
C GLN A 290 -27.60 -5.88 23.18
N GLY A 291 -26.34 -5.84 23.59
CA GLY A 291 -25.91 -5.86 24.99
C GLY A 291 -25.27 -4.54 25.41
N SER A 292 -25.15 -4.36 26.72
CA SER A 292 -24.40 -3.25 27.33
C SER A 292 -23.09 -3.80 27.87
N ALA A 293 -21.96 -3.16 27.55
CA ALA A 293 -20.62 -3.63 27.91
C ALA A 293 -19.78 -2.54 28.53
N SER A 294 -19.30 -2.78 29.75
CA SER A 294 -18.32 -1.94 30.44
C SER A 294 -16.93 -2.28 29.93
N THR A 295 -16.54 -1.68 28.81
CA THR A 295 -15.20 -1.84 28.24
C THR A 295 -14.12 -1.27 29.16
N ARG A 296 -12.88 -1.75 29.03
CA ARG A 296 -11.74 -1.35 29.86
C ARG A 296 -11.35 0.11 29.61
N PHE A 297 -11.21 0.50 28.33
CA PHE A 297 -10.69 1.81 27.93
C PHE A 297 -11.76 2.76 27.41
N SER A 298 -12.89 2.23 26.93
CA SER A 298 -13.88 3.05 26.20
C SER A 298 -15.16 3.34 27.00
N GLY A 299 -15.20 2.94 28.27
CA GLY A 299 -16.36 3.07 29.15
C GLY A 299 -17.52 2.14 28.76
N VAL A 300 -18.75 2.50 29.11
CA VAL A 300 -19.91 1.67 28.74
C VAL A 300 -20.25 1.86 27.25
N LYS A 301 -20.35 0.76 26.52
CA LYS A 301 -20.67 0.70 25.09
C LYS A 301 -21.77 -0.30 24.81
N THR A 302 -22.50 -0.09 23.72
CA THR A 302 -23.40 -1.10 23.18
C THR A 302 -22.60 -2.05 22.30
N ILE A 303 -22.80 -3.35 22.49
CA ILE A 303 -22.21 -4.41 21.67
C ILE A 303 -23.29 -5.31 21.10
N THR A 304 -22.98 -5.95 19.97
CA THR A 304 -23.85 -6.98 19.39
C THR A 304 -23.41 -8.35 19.89
N THR A 305 -24.33 -9.19 20.33
CA THR A 305 -24.07 -10.55 20.82
C THR A 305 -24.99 -11.56 20.14
N TYR A 306 -24.69 -12.85 20.33
CA TYR A 306 -25.42 -13.95 19.71
C TYR A 306 -25.89 -14.95 20.76
N THR A 307 -27.14 -15.39 20.66
CA THR A 307 -27.73 -16.28 21.69
C THR A 307 -27.64 -17.77 21.40
N ALA A 308 -27.16 -18.17 20.22
CA ALA A 308 -27.18 -19.57 19.76
C ALA A 308 -28.57 -20.27 19.82
N GLY A 309 -29.65 -19.51 20.02
CA GLY A 309 -31.01 -20.03 20.13
C GLY A 309 -31.39 -20.42 21.56
N GLU A 310 -30.53 -20.10 22.53
CA GLU A 310 -30.70 -20.44 23.94
C GLU A 310 -31.14 -19.21 24.75
N GLU A 311 -31.87 -19.43 25.84
CA GLU A 311 -32.30 -18.38 26.77
C GLU A 311 -31.18 -18.08 27.76
N ASN A 312 -30.98 -16.80 28.14
CA ASN A 312 -29.92 -16.37 29.05
C ASN A 312 -28.52 -16.85 28.60
N HIS A 313 -28.27 -16.80 27.29
CA HIS A 313 -27.01 -17.18 26.67
C HIS A 313 -26.63 -16.07 25.69
N TYR A 314 -25.48 -15.44 25.89
CA TYR A 314 -25.02 -14.35 25.04
C TYR A 314 -23.52 -14.46 24.82
N GLU A 315 -23.13 -14.78 23.59
CA GLU A 315 -21.73 -14.86 23.19
C GLU A 315 -21.26 -13.58 22.52
N LEU A 316 -19.96 -13.28 22.64
CA LEU A 316 -19.26 -12.21 21.90
C LEU A 316 -19.08 -12.57 20.41
N LYS A 317 -20.21 -12.75 19.74
CA LYS A 317 -20.36 -13.02 18.31
C LYS A 317 -21.34 -11.99 17.73
N ASP A 318 -20.88 -11.22 16.77
CA ASP A 318 -21.67 -10.24 16.05
C ASP A 318 -21.83 -10.67 14.59
N TYR A 319 -22.99 -11.24 14.25
CA TYR A 319 -23.36 -11.59 12.88
C TYR A 319 -24.12 -10.48 12.13
N SER A 320 -24.24 -9.29 12.70
CA SER A 320 -24.81 -8.12 12.02
C SER A 320 -23.80 -7.42 11.10
N ARG A 321 -22.51 -7.76 11.23
CA ARG A 321 -21.40 -7.23 10.44
C ARG A 321 -20.71 -8.36 9.66
N GLY A 322 -20.79 -8.29 8.34
CA GLY A 322 -20.24 -9.27 7.41
C GLY A 322 -20.60 -10.72 7.75
N LYS A 323 -19.63 -11.63 7.62
CA LYS A 323 -19.76 -13.05 8.03
C LYS A 323 -19.50 -13.28 9.53
N GLY A 324 -19.39 -12.21 10.31
CA GLY A 324 -19.24 -12.25 11.75
C GLY A 324 -18.00 -11.53 12.27
N ILE A 325 -18.12 -10.91 13.44
CA ILE A 325 -17.01 -10.57 14.33
C ILE A 325 -17.10 -11.49 15.54
N ILE A 326 -16.07 -12.29 15.78
CA ILE A 326 -16.06 -13.29 16.85
C ILE A 326 -14.88 -13.01 17.78
N THR A 327 -15.12 -13.01 19.08
CA THR A 327 -14.08 -12.75 20.09
C THR A 327 -14.02 -13.89 21.09
N TYR A 328 -12.81 -14.38 21.30
CA TYR A 328 -12.52 -15.49 22.19
C TYR A 328 -11.47 -15.09 23.23
N SER A 329 -11.55 -15.71 24.41
CA SER A 329 -10.54 -15.64 25.46
C SER A 329 -9.58 -16.82 25.34
N TRP A 330 -8.30 -16.58 25.60
CA TRP A 330 -7.31 -17.62 25.78
C TRP A 330 -7.02 -17.82 27.27
N GLU A 331 -7.36 -19.00 27.80
CA GLU A 331 -7.39 -19.25 29.23
C GLU A 331 -6.62 -20.49 29.67
N PHE A 332 -5.90 -20.38 30.77
CA PHE A 332 -5.35 -21.52 31.48
C PHE A 332 -6.42 -22.14 32.38
N ILE A 333 -7.01 -23.23 31.92
CA ILE A 333 -7.97 -24.02 32.68
C ILE A 333 -7.24 -25.10 33.45
N GLN A 334 -7.48 -25.15 34.76
CA GLN A 334 -6.93 -26.17 35.63
C GLN A 334 -7.73 -27.48 35.49
N GLU A 335 -7.04 -28.55 35.17
CA GLU A 335 -7.60 -29.90 35.10
C GLU A 335 -7.70 -30.55 36.50
N PRO A 336 -8.55 -31.57 36.69
CA PRO A 336 -8.70 -32.27 37.97
C PRO A 336 -7.41 -32.87 38.56
N ASP A 337 -6.38 -33.06 37.74
CA ASP A 337 -5.06 -33.57 38.13
C ASP A 337 -4.06 -32.46 38.50
N ASN A 338 -4.52 -31.21 38.64
CA ASN A 338 -3.72 -30.00 38.88
C ASN A 338 -2.75 -29.62 37.75
N THR A 339 -2.92 -30.16 36.55
CA THR A 339 -2.26 -29.61 35.35
C THR A 339 -3.07 -28.45 34.78
N PHE A 340 -2.45 -27.61 33.95
CA PHE A 340 -3.14 -26.53 33.25
C PHE A 340 -3.16 -26.80 31.75
N GLN A 341 -4.32 -26.59 31.15
CA GLN A 341 -4.51 -26.54 29.71
C GLN A 341 -4.74 -25.09 29.28
N PHE A 342 -4.14 -24.68 28.19
CA PHE A 342 -4.30 -23.37 27.56
C PHE A 342 -5.29 -23.44 26.40
N LEU A 343 -6.52 -23.02 26.66
CA LEU A 343 -7.68 -23.17 25.78
C LEU A 343 -8.02 -21.86 25.08
N ASN A 344 -8.68 -21.96 23.93
CA ASN A 344 -9.45 -20.85 23.39
C ASN A 344 -10.93 -21.12 23.72
N ILE A 345 -11.56 -20.23 24.48
CA ILE A 345 -12.94 -20.41 24.92
C ILE A 345 -13.84 -19.24 24.50
N PRO A 346 -15.11 -19.51 24.17
CA PRO A 346 -16.13 -18.48 24.10
C PRO A 346 -16.46 -18.00 25.52
N ILE A 347 -16.62 -16.69 25.69
CA ILE A 347 -17.25 -16.15 26.89
C ILE A 347 -18.75 -16.02 26.63
N VAL A 348 -19.54 -16.49 27.60
CA VAL A 348 -21.00 -16.47 27.59
C VAL A 348 -21.48 -15.65 28.78
N ASP A 349 -22.23 -14.59 28.53
CA ASP A 349 -22.97 -13.87 29.55
C ASP A 349 -24.41 -14.39 29.66
N THR A 350 -25.01 -14.29 30.85
CA THR A 350 -26.39 -14.77 31.07
C THR A 350 -27.45 -13.67 30.98
N SER A 351 -27.06 -12.40 31.01
CA SER A 351 -27.96 -11.24 31.10
C SER A 351 -27.86 -10.27 29.93
N ASN A 352 -26.80 -10.41 29.12
CA ASN A 352 -26.31 -9.48 28.12
C ASN A 352 -25.92 -8.08 28.66
N ASN A 353 -25.68 -7.98 29.96
CA ASN A 353 -25.21 -6.78 30.64
C ASN A 353 -23.83 -7.06 31.23
N TRP A 354 -22.80 -6.80 30.44
CA TRP A 354 -21.41 -7.11 30.74
C TRP A 354 -20.83 -6.00 31.63
N THR A 355 -20.98 -6.15 32.95
CA THR A 355 -20.64 -5.08 33.90
C THR A 355 -19.17 -5.08 34.28
N LYS A 356 -18.66 -3.92 34.73
CA LYS A 356 -17.31 -3.83 35.30
C LYS A 356 -17.10 -4.77 36.49
N PHE A 357 -18.15 -4.99 37.29
CA PHE A 357 -18.06 -5.88 38.46
C PHE A 357 -17.82 -7.35 38.06
N GLU A 358 -18.36 -7.79 36.93
CA GLU A 358 -18.22 -9.16 36.45
C GLU A 358 -16.95 -9.35 35.61
N TYR A 359 -16.61 -8.38 34.76
CA TYR A 359 -15.61 -8.58 33.70
C TYR A 359 -14.29 -7.83 33.92
N HIS A 360 -14.20 -6.86 34.84
CA HIS A 360 -12.91 -6.33 35.31
C HIS A 360 -12.38 -7.20 36.45
N ASP A 361 -12.18 -8.48 36.13
CA ASP A 361 -11.73 -9.51 37.05
C ASP A 361 -10.22 -9.74 36.95
N ASP A 362 -9.72 -10.77 37.64
CA ASP A 362 -8.29 -11.09 37.66
C ASP A 362 -7.72 -11.50 36.29
N TYR A 363 -8.59 -11.90 35.36
CA TYR A 363 -8.25 -12.24 33.99
C TYR A 363 -8.42 -11.06 33.02
N ASN A 364 -8.91 -9.90 33.49
CA ASN A 364 -9.23 -8.72 32.67
C ASN A 364 -10.17 -9.04 31.50
N HIS A 365 -11.25 -9.79 31.74
CA HIS A 365 -12.20 -10.12 30.65
C HIS A 365 -12.86 -8.91 29.97
N ASP A 366 -12.79 -7.72 30.57
CA ASP A 366 -13.20 -6.46 29.96
C ASP A 366 -12.36 -6.07 28.72
N ALA A 367 -11.18 -6.65 28.54
CA ALA A 367 -10.36 -6.59 27.32
C ALA A 367 -11.08 -7.21 26.10
N LEU A 368 -11.84 -8.29 26.30
CA LEU A 368 -12.63 -8.90 25.22
C LEU A 368 -13.71 -7.96 24.72
N LEU A 369 -14.28 -7.16 25.63
CA LEU A 369 -15.33 -6.20 25.31
C LEU A 369 -14.77 -5.06 24.46
N ASP A 370 -13.55 -4.58 24.76
CA ASP A 370 -12.85 -3.60 23.95
C ASP A 370 -12.51 -4.13 22.55
N ALA A 371 -11.94 -5.34 22.45
CA ALA A 371 -11.63 -5.95 21.15
C ALA A 371 -12.89 -6.19 20.30
N HIS A 372 -13.96 -6.69 20.92
CA HIS A 372 -15.21 -6.95 20.23
C HIS A 372 -15.87 -5.65 19.72
N TRP A 373 -15.98 -4.64 20.58
CA TRP A 373 -16.54 -3.35 20.23
C TRP A 373 -15.67 -2.59 19.22
N GLY A 374 -14.36 -2.56 19.42
CA GLY A 374 -13.43 -1.78 18.60
C GLY A 374 -13.30 -2.31 17.17
N ILE A 375 -13.33 -3.63 16.97
CA ILE A 375 -13.44 -4.21 15.61
C ILE A 375 -14.79 -3.89 14.97
N GLY A 376 -15.88 -3.87 15.75
CA GLY A 376 -17.18 -3.40 15.28
C GLY A 376 -17.14 -1.95 14.75
N MET A 377 -16.52 -1.04 15.50
CA MET A 377 -16.34 0.35 15.09
C MET A 377 -15.41 0.50 13.88
N THR A 378 -14.35 -0.30 13.81
CA THR A 378 -13.41 -0.30 12.68
C THR A 378 -14.09 -0.78 11.40
N TYR A 379 -14.87 -1.86 11.48
CA TYR A 379 -15.68 -2.33 10.36
C TYR A 379 -16.66 -1.24 9.88
N ASP A 380 -17.37 -0.59 10.82
CA ASP A 380 -18.33 0.46 10.49
C ASP A 380 -17.67 1.68 9.85
N TYR A 381 -16.46 2.05 10.29
CA TYR A 381 -15.65 3.09 9.65
C TYR A 381 -15.37 2.76 8.18
N PHE A 382 -14.77 1.61 7.88
CA PHE A 382 -14.44 1.25 6.49
C PHE A 382 -15.70 1.10 5.62
N LYS A 383 -16.77 0.54 6.16
CA LYS A 383 -18.05 0.42 5.45
C LYS A 383 -18.68 1.79 5.17
N SER A 384 -18.76 2.66 6.15
CA SER A 384 -19.48 3.94 6.04
C SER A 384 -18.69 5.02 5.31
N ILE A 385 -17.37 5.08 5.51
CA ILE A 385 -16.51 6.13 4.93
C ILE A 385 -15.99 5.73 3.56
N HIS A 386 -15.62 4.46 3.37
CA HIS A 386 -14.92 3.99 2.17
C HIS A 386 -15.74 3.02 1.32
N ASN A 387 -16.95 2.64 1.75
CA ASN A 387 -17.77 1.61 1.11
C ASN A 387 -16.99 0.29 0.91
N TRP A 388 -16.18 -0.07 1.92
CA TRP A 388 -15.36 -1.27 1.94
C TRP A 388 -15.84 -2.23 3.03
N LEU A 389 -16.05 -3.49 2.65
CA LEU A 389 -16.70 -4.49 3.48
C LEU A 389 -15.68 -5.38 4.19
N SER A 390 -15.57 -5.27 5.52
CA SER A 390 -14.53 -5.95 6.34
C SER A 390 -13.10 -5.60 5.91
N TYR A 391 -12.10 -6.42 6.25
CA TYR A 391 -10.70 -6.17 5.90
C TYR A 391 -10.39 -6.43 4.42
N ASP A 392 -11.17 -7.27 3.73
CA ASP A 392 -10.87 -7.76 2.38
C ASP A 392 -11.81 -7.24 1.27
N GLY A 393 -12.85 -6.50 1.64
CA GLY A 393 -13.87 -6.01 0.72
C GLY A 393 -14.97 -7.03 0.40
N ASN A 394 -14.99 -8.19 1.05
CA ASN A 394 -15.91 -9.30 0.78
C ASN A 394 -16.63 -9.82 2.05
N ASP A 395 -16.82 -8.93 3.04
CA ASP A 395 -17.52 -9.25 4.29
C ASP A 395 -16.88 -10.44 5.04
N SER A 396 -15.56 -10.64 4.89
CA SER A 396 -14.89 -11.75 5.57
C SER A 396 -15.00 -11.65 7.08
N LYS A 397 -15.12 -12.82 7.71
CA LYS A 397 -15.21 -12.95 9.17
C LYS A 397 -13.92 -12.45 9.83
N VAL A 398 -14.06 -11.75 10.94
CA VAL A 398 -12.95 -11.29 11.78
C VAL A 398 -12.98 -12.08 13.08
N VAL A 399 -11.82 -12.60 13.51
CA VAL A 399 -11.68 -13.32 14.77
C VAL A 399 -10.61 -12.66 15.63
N ASN A 400 -11.00 -12.31 16.85
CA ASN A 400 -10.15 -11.78 17.90
C ASN A 400 -9.75 -12.90 18.87
N ASN A 401 -8.46 -13.05 19.11
CA ASN A 401 -7.88 -13.98 20.08
C ASN A 401 -7.25 -13.16 21.23
N VAL A 402 -8.03 -12.88 22.27
CA VAL A 402 -7.59 -12.07 23.42
C VAL A 402 -6.95 -12.99 24.47
N HIS A 403 -6.01 -12.46 25.26
CA HIS A 403 -5.21 -13.20 26.24
C HIS A 403 -4.37 -14.33 25.66
N TYR A 404 -4.06 -14.26 24.35
CA TYR A 404 -3.17 -15.23 23.75
C TYR A 404 -1.81 -15.12 24.44
N ILE A 405 -1.14 -16.23 24.69
CA ILE A 405 0.14 -16.21 25.40
C ILE A 405 1.14 -16.99 24.57
N ASP A 406 2.25 -16.31 24.32
CA ASP A 406 3.47 -16.88 23.81
C ASP A 406 4.58 -16.51 24.79
N PHE A 407 5.05 -17.48 25.57
CA PHE A 407 6.05 -17.25 26.63
C PHE A 407 7.39 -16.68 26.13
N PHE A 408 7.59 -16.61 24.82
CA PHE A 408 8.84 -16.19 24.19
C PHE A 408 8.71 -14.85 23.48
N VAL A 409 7.48 -14.35 23.33
CA VAL A 409 7.17 -13.03 22.79
C VAL A 409 6.79 -12.10 23.95
N ALA A 410 7.18 -10.82 23.86
CA ALA A 410 6.73 -9.81 24.81
C ALA A 410 5.21 -9.56 24.66
N ASN A 411 4.62 -8.80 25.59
CA ASN A 411 3.24 -8.34 25.40
C ASN A 411 3.13 -7.55 24.08
N ASN A 412 2.13 -7.87 23.27
CA ASN A 412 2.03 -7.41 21.89
C ASN A 412 0.61 -7.61 21.31
N ALA A 413 0.34 -7.09 20.12
CA ALA A 413 -0.75 -7.53 19.25
C ALA A 413 -0.21 -7.84 17.85
N PHE A 414 -0.95 -8.66 17.09
CA PHE A 414 -0.64 -8.89 15.69
C PHE A 414 -1.82 -9.37 14.84
N TRP A 415 -1.83 -8.94 13.59
CA TRP A 415 -2.55 -9.57 12.49
C TRP A 415 -1.74 -10.74 11.91
N ASN A 416 -2.37 -11.91 11.81
CA ASN A 416 -1.79 -13.06 11.13
C ASN A 416 -2.41 -13.24 9.73
N PRO A 417 -1.68 -12.95 8.64
CA PRO A 417 -2.22 -13.04 7.28
C PRO A 417 -2.41 -14.47 6.77
N ILE A 418 -1.88 -15.49 7.47
CA ILE A 418 -2.11 -16.90 7.10
C ILE A 418 -3.43 -17.41 7.69
N THR A 419 -3.73 -17.06 8.94
CA THR A 419 -4.98 -17.47 9.60
C THR A 419 -6.12 -16.47 9.41
N GLU A 420 -5.78 -15.23 9.04
CA GLU A 420 -6.67 -14.07 8.93
C GLU A 420 -7.39 -13.81 10.26
N GLU A 421 -6.60 -13.66 11.32
CA GLU A 421 -7.05 -13.42 12.70
C GLU A 421 -6.17 -12.39 13.37
N ILE A 422 -6.73 -11.73 14.40
CA ILE A 422 -6.01 -10.82 15.28
C ILE A 422 -5.74 -11.55 16.59
N TYR A 423 -4.53 -11.38 17.11
CA TYR A 423 -4.09 -11.95 18.37
C TYR A 423 -3.58 -10.83 19.27
N TYR A 424 -3.98 -10.87 20.54
CA TYR A 424 -3.53 -9.94 21.57
C TYR A 424 -2.76 -10.76 22.60
N ILE A 425 -1.44 -10.61 22.56
CA ILE A 425 -0.50 -11.23 23.47
C ILE A 425 -0.43 -10.38 24.74
N TYR A 426 -1.14 -10.80 25.78
CA TYR A 426 -1.09 -10.12 27.05
C TYR A 426 -1.39 -11.09 28.17
N CYS A 427 -0.55 -11.06 29.22
CA CYS A 427 -0.81 -11.80 30.45
C CYS A 427 -1.48 -10.87 31.47
N PRO A 428 -2.73 -11.13 31.88
CA PRO A 428 -3.36 -10.36 32.94
C PRO A 428 -2.56 -10.45 34.25
N HIS A 429 -2.22 -9.30 34.85
CA HIS A 429 -1.30 -9.19 35.99
C HIS A 429 -1.70 -9.98 37.24
N ASN A 430 -2.99 -10.30 37.38
CA ASN A 430 -3.55 -11.01 38.54
C ASN A 430 -4.00 -12.45 38.24
N SER A 431 -3.88 -12.92 37.00
CA SER A 431 -4.25 -14.30 36.66
C SER A 431 -3.14 -15.30 36.96
N VAL A 432 -3.40 -16.59 36.68
CA VAL A 432 -2.39 -17.66 36.80
C VAL A 432 -1.12 -17.38 35.99
N CYS A 433 -1.19 -16.50 34.98
CA CYS A 433 -0.05 -15.87 34.32
C CYS A 433 1.10 -15.48 35.27
N LYS A 434 0.74 -14.86 36.39
CA LYS A 434 1.70 -14.37 37.38
C LYS A 434 2.57 -15.50 37.95
N THR A 435 2.03 -16.72 38.03
CA THR A 435 2.73 -17.88 38.58
C THR A 435 3.91 -18.34 37.72
N PHE A 436 3.91 -17.99 36.42
CA PHE A 436 5.02 -18.33 35.52
C PHE A 436 6.26 -17.47 35.77
N GLY A 437 6.14 -16.33 36.45
CA GLY A 437 7.27 -15.46 36.80
C GLY A 437 8.08 -14.95 35.60
N ASN A 438 7.49 -14.94 34.40
CA ASN A 438 8.16 -14.51 33.18
C ASN A 438 8.01 -12.99 33.00
N SER A 439 9.09 -12.25 33.25
CA SER A 439 9.12 -10.80 33.19
C SER A 439 8.86 -10.20 31.80
N ARG A 440 8.91 -11.00 30.72
CA ARG A 440 8.63 -10.52 29.34
C ARG A 440 7.14 -10.31 29.06
N ILE A 441 6.29 -11.13 29.69
CA ILE A 441 4.82 -11.09 29.53
C ILE A 441 4.13 -10.45 30.75
N LEU A 442 4.85 -10.29 31.85
CA LEU A 442 4.40 -9.57 33.05
C LEU A 442 4.99 -8.15 33.10
N ASP A 443 5.16 -7.52 31.95
CA ASP A 443 5.71 -6.17 31.85
C ASP A 443 4.68 -5.15 32.35
N PRO A 444 4.96 -4.42 33.47
CA PRO A 444 4.03 -3.47 34.05
C PRO A 444 3.88 -2.17 33.24
N THR A 445 4.65 -2.02 32.15
CA THR A 445 4.53 -0.87 31.23
C THR A 445 3.18 -0.87 30.50
N TYR A 446 2.60 -2.04 30.30
CA TYR A 446 1.39 -2.22 29.49
C TYR A 446 0.17 -2.56 30.36
N GLU A 447 -0.94 -1.90 30.07
CA GLU A 447 -2.24 -2.16 30.71
C GLU A 447 -3.00 -3.31 30.06
N ASP A 448 -2.99 -3.39 28.73
CA ASP A 448 -3.48 -4.46 27.83
C ASP A 448 -3.26 -3.98 26.37
N PHE A 449 -3.49 -4.80 25.35
CA PHE A 449 -3.33 -4.49 23.92
C PHE A 449 -4.66 -4.43 23.15
N THR A 450 -5.81 -4.35 23.82
CA THR A 450 -7.13 -4.31 23.17
C THR A 450 -7.72 -2.91 23.02
N SER A 451 -6.98 -1.84 23.31
CA SER A 451 -7.47 -0.46 23.11
C SER A 451 -7.84 -0.19 21.66
N LEU A 452 -8.80 0.72 21.43
CA LEU A 452 -9.41 0.95 20.11
C LEU A 452 -8.35 1.24 19.02
N ASP A 453 -7.33 1.99 19.38
CA ASP A 453 -6.21 2.36 18.53
C ASP A 453 -5.35 1.14 18.13
N VAL A 454 -5.07 0.20 19.04
CA VAL A 454 -4.36 -1.05 18.74
C VAL A 454 -5.22 -1.98 17.89
N VAL A 455 -6.49 -2.24 18.27
CA VAL A 455 -7.33 -3.19 17.51
C VAL A 455 -7.61 -2.71 16.09
N SER A 456 -7.76 -1.39 15.89
CA SER A 456 -7.94 -0.81 14.57
C SER A 456 -6.65 -0.76 13.75
N HIS A 457 -5.48 -0.61 14.39
CA HIS A 457 -4.18 -0.79 13.75
C HIS A 457 -4.05 -2.21 13.20
N GLU A 458 -4.32 -3.23 14.01
CA GLU A 458 -4.18 -4.64 13.59
C GLU A 458 -5.12 -5.01 12.44
N PHE A 459 -6.36 -4.55 12.51
CA PHE A 459 -7.30 -4.67 11.39
C PHE A 459 -6.78 -3.95 10.14
N GLY A 460 -6.08 -2.83 10.32
CA GLY A 460 -5.40 -2.06 9.29
C GLY A 460 -4.41 -2.88 8.45
N HIS A 461 -3.67 -3.82 9.05
CA HIS A 461 -2.80 -4.72 8.30
C HIS A 461 -3.58 -5.61 7.32
N GLY A 462 -4.78 -6.05 7.70
CA GLY A 462 -5.69 -6.79 6.82
C GLY A 462 -6.11 -5.96 5.62
N ILE A 463 -6.46 -4.69 5.84
CA ILE A 463 -6.80 -3.70 4.78
C ILE A 463 -5.60 -3.49 3.84
N ASN A 464 -4.43 -3.24 4.40
CA ASN A 464 -3.19 -3.02 3.65
C ASN A 464 -2.84 -4.24 2.79
N GLY A 465 -2.96 -5.44 3.36
CA GLY A 465 -2.75 -6.72 2.68
C GLY A 465 -3.74 -6.94 1.53
N ALA A 466 -5.03 -6.68 1.75
CA ALA A 466 -6.07 -6.87 0.75
C ALA A 466 -5.95 -5.90 -0.42
N ILE A 467 -5.59 -4.63 -0.15
CA ILE A 467 -5.59 -3.57 -1.17
C ILE A 467 -4.23 -3.49 -1.89
N ALA A 468 -3.12 -3.30 -1.16
CA ALA A 468 -1.80 -3.07 -1.72
C ALA A 468 -0.91 -4.32 -1.69
N GLY A 469 -1.06 -5.18 -0.68
CA GLY A 469 -0.22 -6.37 -0.52
C GLY A 469 1.26 -6.03 -0.35
N LEU A 470 1.57 -4.95 0.39
CA LEU A 470 2.92 -4.52 0.70
C LEU A 470 3.72 -5.69 1.30
N ASN A 471 4.91 -5.93 0.75
CA ASN A 471 5.72 -7.10 1.09
C ASN A 471 6.49 -6.89 2.41
N TYR A 472 7.56 -7.65 2.61
CA TYR A 472 8.39 -7.60 3.83
C TYR A 472 9.75 -6.94 3.57
N ASP A 473 9.91 -6.23 2.46
CA ASP A 473 11.09 -5.39 2.24
C ASP A 473 11.00 -4.14 3.14
N PRO A 474 12.13 -3.52 3.50
CA PRO A 474 12.19 -2.42 4.47
C PRO A 474 11.13 -1.32 4.31
N GLU A 475 11.09 -0.65 3.16
CA GLU A 475 10.14 0.45 2.95
C GLU A 475 8.69 -0.01 2.80
N PRO A 476 8.34 -1.03 2.00
CA PRO A 476 6.97 -1.53 1.95
C PRO A 476 6.44 -1.96 3.33
N TYR A 477 7.30 -2.55 4.17
CA TYR A 477 6.91 -2.91 5.54
C TYR A 477 6.68 -1.66 6.40
N ALA A 478 7.59 -0.68 6.39
CA ALA A 478 7.37 0.59 7.07
C ALA A 478 6.09 1.32 6.60
N LEU A 479 5.76 1.26 5.31
CA LEU A 479 4.50 1.78 4.80
C LEU A 479 3.29 0.99 5.33
N ASN A 480 3.39 -0.33 5.47
CA ASN A 480 2.31 -1.14 6.04
C ASN A 480 1.98 -0.70 7.48
N GLU A 481 3.01 -0.57 8.32
CA GLU A 481 2.88 -0.05 9.68
C GLU A 481 2.29 1.38 9.69
N GLY A 482 2.83 2.27 8.86
CA GLY A 482 2.37 3.66 8.83
C GLY A 482 0.94 3.82 8.31
N PHE A 483 0.48 2.98 7.37
CA PHE A 483 -0.92 2.97 6.97
C PHE A 483 -1.82 2.40 8.07
N SER A 484 -1.38 1.39 8.82
CA SER A 484 -2.13 0.89 9.97
C SER A 484 -2.29 1.95 11.07
N ASP A 485 -1.24 2.72 11.36
CA ASP A 485 -1.32 3.91 12.21
C ASP A 485 -2.35 4.92 11.66
N ILE A 486 -2.33 5.22 10.35
CA ILE A 486 -3.31 6.12 9.71
C ILE A 486 -4.75 5.62 9.92
N TRP A 487 -5.01 4.33 9.76
CA TRP A 487 -6.35 3.75 9.95
C TRP A 487 -6.81 3.87 11.39
N ASN A 488 -5.92 3.61 12.34
CA ASN A 488 -6.16 3.86 13.76
C ASN A 488 -6.57 5.33 14.00
N ILE A 489 -5.79 6.29 13.52
CA ILE A 489 -6.08 7.73 13.70
C ILE A 489 -7.46 8.07 13.14
N ALA A 490 -7.78 7.53 11.97
CA ALA A 490 -9.05 7.76 11.30
C ALA A 490 -10.25 7.12 12.03
N VAL A 491 -10.09 5.92 12.58
CA VAL A 491 -11.11 5.24 13.40
C VAL A 491 -11.34 5.98 14.72
N ASN A 492 -10.27 6.43 15.39
CA ASN A 492 -10.40 7.27 16.59
C ASN A 492 -11.13 8.59 16.29
N ASN A 493 -10.83 9.23 15.16
CA ASN A 493 -11.56 10.41 14.71
C ASN A 493 -13.04 10.09 14.42
N TYR A 494 -13.32 8.94 13.80
CA TYR A 494 -14.67 8.47 13.52
C TYR A 494 -15.50 8.29 14.79
N VAL A 495 -14.98 7.58 15.80
CA VAL A 495 -15.71 7.37 17.06
C VAL A 495 -15.91 8.67 17.84
N ASN A 496 -14.94 9.59 17.79
CA ASN A 496 -15.08 10.92 18.40
C ASN A 496 -16.25 11.69 17.78
N LYS A 497 -16.43 11.59 16.46
CA LYS A 497 -17.51 12.28 15.75
C LYS A 497 -18.87 11.61 15.88
N VAL A 498 -18.93 10.28 15.74
CA VAL A 498 -20.20 9.55 15.72
C VAL A 498 -20.73 9.24 17.11
N LEU A 499 -19.85 9.11 18.11
CA LEU A 499 -20.22 8.78 19.49
C LEU A 499 -19.90 9.89 20.51
N GLY A 500 -19.33 11.02 20.08
CA GLY A 500 -18.96 12.12 20.98
C GLY A 500 -17.79 11.80 21.92
N MET A 501 -17.02 10.75 21.61
CA MET A 501 -15.85 10.34 22.39
C MET A 501 -14.71 11.36 22.29
N GLN A 502 -13.71 11.22 23.17
CA GLN A 502 -12.54 12.11 23.23
C GLN A 502 -11.25 11.28 23.20
N LYS A 503 -11.16 10.35 22.24
CA LYS A 503 -9.94 9.57 21.99
C LYS A 503 -8.82 10.45 21.46
N ASN A 504 -7.60 10.15 21.87
CA ASN A 504 -6.42 10.79 21.32
C ASN A 504 -6.22 10.34 19.86
N LEU A 505 -5.86 11.28 19.00
CA LEU A 505 -5.65 11.01 17.57
C LEU A 505 -4.18 10.91 17.20
N TRP A 506 -3.25 11.34 18.05
CA TRP A 506 -1.85 11.56 17.65
C TRP A 506 -0.84 10.80 18.49
N LEU A 507 -1.29 10.17 19.56
CA LEU A 507 -0.55 9.15 20.28
C LEU A 507 -1.13 7.80 19.89
N ILE A 508 -0.25 6.84 19.63
CA ILE A 508 -0.59 5.47 19.28
C ILE A 508 -0.39 4.63 20.53
N ALA A 509 -1.39 3.81 20.88
CA ALA A 509 -1.42 2.94 22.03
C ALA A 509 -1.31 3.71 23.36
N ASP A 510 -1.96 4.88 23.49
CA ASP A 510 -1.87 5.73 24.69
C ASP A 510 -2.68 5.24 25.89
N GLU A 511 -3.73 4.46 25.63
CA GLU A 511 -4.48 3.72 26.65
C GLU A 511 -3.78 2.42 27.05
N THR A 512 -3.02 1.81 26.12
CA THR A 512 -2.21 0.61 26.35
C THR A 512 -0.93 0.93 27.15
N VAL A 513 -0.28 2.05 26.87
CA VAL A 513 0.90 2.57 27.59
C VAL A 513 0.56 3.93 28.23
N PRO A 514 0.04 3.92 29.47
CA PRO A 514 -0.26 5.15 30.19
C PRO A 514 0.97 6.03 30.35
N GLY A 515 0.79 7.34 30.14
CA GLY A 515 1.88 8.32 30.32
C GLY A 515 2.57 8.76 29.02
N GLY A 516 2.10 8.33 27.86
CA GLY A 516 2.56 8.89 26.57
C GLY A 516 2.26 8.04 25.34
N GLY A 517 1.79 6.80 25.49
CA GLY A 517 1.64 5.88 24.37
C GLY A 517 2.96 5.32 23.84
N MET A 518 2.85 4.41 22.89
CA MET A 518 4.01 3.76 22.28
C MET A 518 4.72 4.67 21.29
N ARG A 519 3.96 5.39 20.46
CA ARG A 519 4.48 6.24 19.39
C ARG A 519 3.67 7.54 19.27
N SER A 520 4.22 8.54 18.57
CA SER A 520 3.52 9.78 18.27
C SER A 520 3.58 10.14 16.79
N ALA A 521 2.42 10.34 16.18
CA ALA A 521 2.31 10.88 14.83
C ALA A 521 2.56 12.40 14.79
N GLU A 522 2.25 13.13 15.87
CA GLU A 522 2.47 14.59 15.96
C GLU A 522 3.95 14.94 16.18
N ASN A 523 4.60 14.20 17.07
CA ASN A 523 6.00 14.40 17.45
C ASN A 523 6.75 13.06 17.57
N PRO A 524 7.13 12.43 16.44
CA PRO A 524 7.85 11.15 16.45
C PRO A 524 9.11 11.14 17.31
N LYS A 525 9.82 12.27 17.40
CA LYS A 525 11.05 12.42 18.20
C LYS A 525 10.80 12.61 19.70
N SER A 526 9.54 12.58 20.16
CA SER A 526 9.24 12.80 21.57
C SER A 526 9.90 11.75 22.44
N THR A 527 10.58 12.17 23.51
CA THR A 527 11.12 11.25 24.53
C THR A 527 10.09 10.86 25.58
N THR A 528 8.84 11.33 25.44
CA THR A 528 7.74 10.99 26.35
C THR A 528 6.95 9.77 25.89
N VAL A 529 7.15 9.30 24.66
CA VAL A 529 6.58 8.05 24.16
C VAL A 529 7.57 6.91 24.37
N LEU A 530 7.11 5.67 24.41
CA LEU A 530 7.97 4.51 24.62
C LEU A 530 9.00 4.31 23.50
N HIS A 531 8.60 4.58 22.25
CA HIS A 531 9.41 4.39 21.06
C HIS A 531 9.47 5.68 20.23
N SER A 532 10.51 6.48 20.44
CA SER A 532 10.82 7.63 19.59
C SER A 532 11.34 7.18 18.22
N GLY A 533 11.04 7.92 17.17
CA GLY A 533 11.52 7.63 15.83
C GLY A 533 11.57 8.83 14.89
N PRO A 534 11.84 8.58 13.59
CA PRO A 534 12.06 9.62 12.60
C PRO A 534 10.78 10.36 12.24
N ASN A 535 10.90 11.66 12.01
CA ASN A 535 9.86 12.49 11.38
C ASN A 535 10.23 12.93 9.95
N THR A 536 11.46 12.61 9.53
CA THR A 536 12.05 12.96 8.25
C THR A 536 12.63 11.69 7.60
N TYR A 537 12.33 11.47 6.33
CA TYR A 537 12.83 10.33 5.56
C TYR A 537 14.36 10.34 5.47
N TYR A 538 14.99 9.25 5.90
CA TYR A 538 16.45 9.16 6.10
C TYR A 538 17.06 10.32 6.93
N GLY A 539 16.27 10.89 7.84
CA GLY A 539 16.72 11.89 8.82
C GLY A 539 17.21 11.27 10.13
N ASP A 540 17.20 12.06 11.19
CA ASP A 540 17.59 11.56 12.51
C ASP A 540 16.61 10.51 13.01
N LEU A 541 17.12 9.57 13.81
CA LEU A 541 16.38 8.42 14.35
C LEU A 541 15.83 7.45 13.30
N TRP A 542 16.14 7.64 12.01
CA TRP A 542 15.89 6.60 11.03
C TRP A 542 16.73 5.36 11.36
N ASP A 543 16.09 4.19 11.42
CA ASP A 543 16.80 2.95 11.67
C ASP A 543 17.37 2.39 10.37
N PHE A 544 18.69 2.61 10.19
CA PHE A 544 19.46 2.05 9.09
C PHE A 544 20.00 0.64 9.38
N GLU A 545 20.10 0.26 10.66
CA GLU A 545 20.76 -0.97 11.08
C GLU A 545 19.83 -2.17 10.90
N ASN A 546 18.66 -2.12 11.55
CA ASN A 546 17.69 -3.22 11.49
C ASN A 546 16.59 -2.96 10.46
N ASN A 547 16.48 -1.72 9.97
CA ASN A 547 15.36 -1.26 9.14
C ASN A 547 14.01 -1.60 9.78
N GLU A 548 13.92 -1.37 11.09
CA GLU A 548 12.77 -1.70 11.92
C GLU A 548 11.54 -0.92 11.41
N PRO A 549 10.48 -1.63 10.97
CA PRO A 549 9.36 -1.03 10.27
C PRO A 549 8.51 -0.11 11.16
N HIS A 550 8.29 -0.42 12.44
CA HIS A 550 7.50 0.39 13.36
C HIS A 550 8.20 1.70 13.71
N THR A 551 9.53 1.73 13.62
CA THR A 551 10.35 2.94 13.75
C THR A 551 10.24 3.77 12.47
N ASN A 552 10.63 3.19 11.33
CA ASN A 552 10.70 3.92 10.07
C ASN A 552 9.32 4.32 9.51
N SER A 553 8.23 3.70 9.96
CA SER A 553 6.85 4.06 9.61
C SER A 553 6.42 5.43 10.11
N LEU A 554 7.07 5.95 11.16
CA LEU A 554 6.70 7.22 11.77
C LEU A 554 6.86 8.42 10.84
N VAL A 555 7.64 8.28 9.77
CA VAL A 555 7.67 9.26 8.68
C VAL A 555 6.31 9.35 7.97
N LEU A 556 5.65 8.22 7.69
CA LEU A 556 4.32 8.19 7.09
C LEU A 556 3.24 8.64 8.08
N SER A 557 3.32 8.22 9.34
CA SER A 557 2.40 8.67 10.41
C SER A 557 2.52 10.19 10.60
N HIS A 558 3.74 10.74 10.57
CA HIS A 558 3.98 12.18 10.65
C HIS A 558 3.53 12.96 9.41
N TRP A 559 3.67 12.37 8.23
CA TRP A 559 3.12 12.93 7.00
C TRP A 559 1.60 13.11 7.12
N PHE A 560 0.90 12.10 7.64
CA PHE A 560 -0.54 12.16 7.80
C PHE A 560 -0.99 13.22 8.82
N TYR A 561 -0.30 13.34 9.96
CA TYR A 561 -0.51 14.44 10.91
C TYR A 561 -0.32 15.80 10.23
N THR A 562 0.80 15.98 9.53
CA THR A 562 1.19 17.24 8.92
C THR A 562 0.21 17.65 7.83
N LEU A 563 -0.27 16.70 7.01
CA LEU A 563 -1.32 16.94 6.01
C LEU A 563 -2.66 17.30 6.67
N SER A 564 -3.04 16.60 7.74
CA SER A 564 -4.33 16.76 8.39
C SER A 564 -4.44 18.08 9.16
N LYS A 565 -3.44 18.39 10.00
CA LYS A 565 -3.44 19.55 10.91
C LYS A 565 -2.72 20.77 10.37
N GLY A 566 -1.79 20.57 9.43
CA GLY A 566 -0.83 21.59 9.05
C GLY A 566 0.30 21.69 10.07
N LYS A 567 1.47 22.10 9.60
CA LYS A 567 2.66 22.29 10.43
C LYS A 567 3.64 23.24 9.73
N GLN A 568 4.28 24.09 10.51
CA GLN A 568 5.42 24.88 10.07
C GLN A 568 6.66 24.41 10.83
N GLY A 569 7.79 24.32 10.15
CA GLY A 569 9.02 23.88 10.78
C GLY A 569 10.21 23.82 9.84
N THR A 570 11.24 23.12 10.30
CA THR A 570 12.42 22.76 9.51
C THR A 570 12.68 21.28 9.74
N ASN A 571 12.85 20.52 8.67
CA ASN A 571 13.13 19.08 8.76
C ASN A 571 14.63 18.80 8.93
N ASP A 572 14.99 17.53 9.05
CA ASP A 572 16.38 17.13 9.34
C ASP A 572 17.34 17.38 8.17
N HIS A 573 16.80 17.64 6.98
CA HIS A 573 17.56 18.06 5.81
C HIS A 573 17.74 19.59 5.73
N HIS A 574 17.37 20.30 6.80
CA HIS A 574 17.42 21.76 6.93
C HIS A 574 16.45 22.50 5.98
N CYS A 575 15.41 21.82 5.50
CA CYS A 575 14.38 22.40 4.65
C CYS A 575 13.29 23.05 5.49
N GLY A 576 13.08 24.35 5.30
CA GLY A 576 11.92 25.03 5.88
C GLY A 576 10.65 24.60 5.16
N TYR A 577 9.57 24.37 5.90
CA TYR A 577 8.26 24.03 5.34
C TYR A 577 7.12 24.74 6.08
N ASN A 578 6.01 24.95 5.39
CA ASN A 578 4.78 25.50 5.95
C ASN A 578 3.57 24.86 5.25
N VAL A 579 2.95 23.89 5.92
CA VAL A 579 1.85 23.08 5.40
C VAL A 579 0.53 23.58 5.96
N SER A 580 -0.43 23.87 5.09
CA SER A 580 -1.81 24.12 5.46
C SER A 580 -2.56 22.80 5.70
N GLY A 581 -3.20 22.63 6.86
CA GLY A 581 -3.96 21.43 7.16
C GLY A 581 -5.25 21.30 6.35
N ILE A 582 -5.60 20.08 5.94
CA ILE A 582 -6.82 19.79 5.16
C ILE A 582 -7.92 19.05 5.93
N SER A 583 -7.74 18.80 7.23
CA SER A 583 -8.53 17.91 8.08
C SER A 583 -8.26 16.42 7.87
N VAL A 584 -8.54 15.63 8.91
CA VAL A 584 -8.39 14.17 8.92
C VAL A 584 -9.29 13.53 7.86
N GLU A 585 -10.52 14.02 7.68
CA GLU A 585 -11.52 13.44 6.75
C GLU A 585 -11.15 13.63 5.27
N LYS A 586 -10.35 14.65 4.94
CA LYS A 586 -9.80 14.77 3.59
C LYS A 586 -8.52 13.96 3.44
N ALA A 587 -7.64 14.02 4.43
CA ALA A 587 -6.38 13.27 4.41
C ALA A 587 -6.62 11.74 4.33
N GLU A 588 -7.58 11.19 5.07
CA GLU A 588 -7.90 9.75 5.08
C GLU A 588 -8.35 9.25 3.70
N LYS A 589 -9.08 10.08 2.95
CA LYS A 589 -9.54 9.74 1.59
C LYS A 589 -8.36 9.73 0.60
N ILE A 590 -7.40 10.63 0.79
CA ILE A 590 -6.15 10.64 0.02
C ILE A 590 -5.37 9.36 0.33
N ALA A 591 -5.16 9.03 1.61
CA ALA A 591 -4.45 7.82 2.02
C ALA A 591 -5.11 6.56 1.44
N TYR A 592 -6.43 6.42 1.59
CA TYR A 592 -7.17 5.23 1.13
C TYR A 592 -7.11 5.08 -0.40
N LYS A 593 -7.35 6.15 -1.15
CA LYS A 593 -7.26 6.12 -2.62
C LYS A 593 -5.82 5.90 -3.12
N SER A 594 -4.82 6.22 -2.32
CA SER A 594 -3.41 5.98 -2.63
C SER A 594 -3.04 4.52 -2.48
N LEU A 595 -3.51 3.89 -1.39
CA LEU A 595 -3.28 2.46 -1.14
C LEU A 595 -3.74 1.59 -2.33
N HIS A 596 -4.86 1.91 -2.98
CA HIS A 596 -5.34 1.22 -4.19
C HIS A 596 -4.41 1.31 -5.42
N LYS A 597 -3.46 2.26 -5.45
CA LYS A 597 -2.45 2.38 -6.51
C LYS A 597 -1.13 1.70 -6.17
N LEU A 598 -0.84 1.53 -4.87
CA LEU A 598 0.41 0.93 -4.42
C LEU A 598 0.47 -0.56 -4.76
N PHE A 599 1.70 -1.06 -4.86
CA PHE A 599 2.06 -2.41 -5.25
C PHE A 599 3.02 -3.00 -4.22
N PRO A 600 3.26 -4.34 -4.22
CA PRO A 600 3.94 -5.01 -3.11
C PRO A 600 5.33 -4.46 -2.74
N THR A 601 6.05 -3.93 -3.71
CA THR A 601 7.42 -3.36 -3.56
C THR A 601 7.43 -1.83 -3.52
N ALA A 602 6.27 -1.17 -3.38
CA ALA A 602 6.20 0.28 -3.37
C ALA A 602 6.92 0.88 -2.14
N GLY A 603 7.79 1.87 -2.38
CA GLY A 603 8.46 2.65 -1.35
C GLY A 603 7.86 4.05 -1.13
N TYR A 604 8.52 4.87 -0.33
CA TYR A 604 8.04 6.19 0.08
C TYR A 604 7.78 7.14 -1.11
N SER A 605 8.67 7.16 -2.12
CA SER A 605 8.47 7.97 -3.33
C SER A 605 7.25 7.54 -4.16
N SER A 606 6.94 6.25 -4.17
CA SER A 606 5.71 5.71 -4.77
C SER A 606 4.48 6.16 -3.98
N ALA A 607 4.53 6.12 -2.65
CA ALA A 607 3.47 6.65 -1.79
C ALA A 607 3.22 8.16 -2.03
N ARG A 608 4.29 8.96 -2.17
CA ARG A 608 4.21 10.38 -2.57
C ARG A 608 3.46 10.58 -3.87
N THR A 609 3.87 9.87 -4.91
CA THR A 609 3.24 9.95 -6.24
C THR A 609 1.76 9.54 -6.18
N ALA A 610 1.45 8.42 -5.53
CA ALA A 610 0.08 7.93 -5.37
C ALA A 610 -0.81 8.94 -4.64
N ALA A 611 -0.31 9.57 -3.57
CA ALA A 611 -1.01 10.60 -2.78
C ALA A 611 -1.33 11.85 -3.59
N ILE A 612 -0.37 12.39 -4.34
CA ILE A 612 -0.59 13.58 -5.16
C ILE A 612 -1.67 13.32 -6.22
N TYR A 613 -1.62 12.17 -6.91
CA TYR A 613 -2.66 11.84 -7.89
C TYR A 613 -4.00 11.47 -7.26
N SER A 614 -4.02 10.93 -6.04
CA SER A 614 -5.24 10.77 -5.25
C SER A 614 -5.88 12.12 -4.93
N ALA A 615 -5.10 13.10 -4.47
CA ALA A 615 -5.58 14.45 -4.19
C ALA A 615 -6.12 15.14 -5.45
N LYS A 616 -5.38 15.04 -6.57
CA LYS A 616 -5.83 15.58 -7.88
C LYS A 616 -7.17 14.98 -8.32
N ALA A 617 -7.35 13.68 -8.10
CA ALA A 617 -8.56 12.96 -8.46
C ALA A 617 -9.75 13.27 -7.53
N LEU A 618 -9.51 13.51 -6.24
CA LEU A 618 -10.56 13.74 -5.24
C LEU A 618 -11.01 15.21 -5.17
N TYR A 619 -10.07 16.15 -5.34
CA TYR A 619 -10.30 17.58 -5.06
C TYR A 619 -10.05 18.48 -6.27
N GLY A 620 -9.58 17.92 -7.39
CA GLY A 620 -9.24 18.65 -8.60
C GLY A 620 -7.75 18.93 -8.72
N LYS A 621 -7.25 18.97 -9.97
CA LYS A 621 -5.82 19.02 -10.31
C LYS A 621 -5.06 20.21 -9.70
N TYR A 622 -5.76 21.33 -9.52
CA TYR A 622 -5.21 22.63 -9.12
C TYR A 622 -5.71 23.10 -7.76
N SER A 623 -6.17 22.16 -6.92
CA SER A 623 -6.76 22.46 -5.62
C SER A 623 -5.73 22.74 -4.52
N SER A 624 -6.16 23.42 -3.46
CA SER A 624 -5.38 23.62 -2.24
C SER A 624 -4.97 22.31 -1.56
N GLU A 625 -5.75 21.25 -1.73
CA GLU A 625 -5.50 19.93 -1.19
C GLU A 625 -4.32 19.26 -1.89
N VAL A 626 -4.19 19.45 -3.21
CA VAL A 626 -3.01 18.99 -3.97
C VAL A 626 -1.76 19.72 -3.48
N LYS A 627 -1.82 21.05 -3.33
CA LYS A 627 -0.72 21.85 -2.76
C LYS A 627 -0.32 21.32 -1.37
N SER A 628 -1.29 21.17 -0.47
CA SER A 628 -1.02 20.73 0.90
C SER A 628 -0.47 19.30 0.97
N THR A 629 -0.91 18.43 0.04
CA THR A 629 -0.36 17.07 -0.10
C THR A 629 1.10 17.09 -0.52
N ILE A 630 1.46 17.93 -1.51
CA ILE A 630 2.86 18.12 -1.94
C ILE A 630 3.69 18.66 -0.79
N ASP A 631 3.23 19.74 -0.15
CA ASP A 631 3.95 20.39 0.94
C ASP A 631 4.16 19.46 2.15
N ALA A 632 3.19 18.59 2.46
CA ALA A 632 3.33 17.59 3.54
C ALA A 632 4.42 16.55 3.22
N TRP A 633 4.53 16.11 1.95
CA TRP A 633 5.61 15.21 1.53
C TRP A 633 6.98 15.89 1.53
N ASP A 634 7.04 17.17 1.14
CA ASP A 634 8.25 17.98 1.25
C ASP A 634 8.67 18.15 2.72
N ALA A 635 7.71 18.37 3.63
CA ALA A 635 7.95 18.51 5.06
C ALA A 635 8.63 17.28 5.67
N VAL A 636 8.16 16.08 5.34
CA VAL A 636 8.78 14.82 5.81
C VAL A 636 10.00 14.38 4.99
N GLY A 637 10.46 15.19 4.04
CA GLY A 637 11.72 14.96 3.33
C GLY A 637 11.72 13.81 2.33
N VAL A 638 10.56 13.32 1.88
CA VAL A 638 10.49 12.28 0.85
C VAL A 638 10.64 12.93 -0.53
N PRO A 639 11.66 12.60 -1.33
CA PRO A 639 11.89 13.29 -2.60
C PRO A 639 10.80 12.99 -3.64
N ALA A 640 10.54 13.97 -4.50
CA ALA A 640 9.79 13.73 -5.73
C ALA A 640 10.63 12.89 -6.72
N GLU A 641 9.97 11.99 -7.44
CA GLU A 641 10.55 11.25 -8.56
C GLU A 641 10.66 12.16 -9.79
N THR A 642 11.83 12.79 -9.94
CA THR A 642 12.13 13.71 -11.03
C THR A 642 13.47 13.36 -11.67
N THR A 643 13.58 13.57 -12.97
CA THR A 643 14.84 13.42 -13.72
C THR A 643 15.84 14.55 -13.45
N SER A 644 15.42 15.66 -12.85
CA SER A 644 16.29 16.80 -12.56
C SER A 644 15.93 17.45 -11.23
N ARG A 645 16.98 17.87 -10.52
CA ARG A 645 16.92 18.38 -9.15
C ARG A 645 18.20 19.18 -8.83
N GLY A 646 18.05 20.27 -8.09
CA GLY A 646 19.16 20.91 -7.39
C GLY A 646 19.30 20.38 -5.96
N GLY A 647 20.41 20.67 -5.28
CA GLY A 647 20.70 20.11 -3.97
C GLY A 647 21.18 18.65 -4.05
N GLN A 648 22.11 18.29 -3.17
CA GLN A 648 22.50 16.89 -3.00
C GLN A 648 21.42 16.17 -2.18
N GLY A 649 20.51 15.47 -2.85
CA GLY A 649 19.35 14.85 -2.21
C GLY A 649 18.30 15.90 -1.82
N MET A 650 17.75 15.81 -0.61
CA MET A 650 16.84 16.82 -0.05
C MET A 650 17.59 17.88 0.77
N VAL A 651 18.92 18.02 0.63
CA VAL A 651 19.69 19.01 1.39
C VAL A 651 19.51 20.41 0.80
N LYS A 652 19.31 21.39 1.68
CA LYS A 652 19.16 22.80 1.34
C LYS A 652 20.38 23.37 0.56
N PRO A 653 20.24 23.76 -0.72
CA PRO A 653 21.31 24.42 -1.48
C PRO A 653 21.56 25.86 -0.99
N GLN A 654 22.72 26.44 -1.30
CA GLN A 654 23.04 27.84 -0.96
C GLN A 654 22.54 28.83 -2.02
N HIS A 655 22.31 28.35 -3.23
CA HIS A 655 21.80 29.11 -4.37
C HIS A 655 20.46 28.51 -4.81
N TYR A 656 19.42 29.34 -4.95
CA TYR A 656 18.05 28.85 -5.20
C TYR A 656 17.20 29.87 -5.96
N ILE A 657 16.05 29.42 -6.47
CA ILE A 657 15.08 30.22 -7.23
C ILE A 657 14.23 31.00 -6.22
N THR A 658 14.02 32.30 -6.46
CA THR A 658 13.20 33.16 -5.59
C THR A 658 11.92 33.65 -6.23
N PHE A 659 11.85 33.63 -7.56
CA PHE A 659 10.65 34.08 -8.26
C PHE A 659 10.53 33.50 -9.66
N VAL A 660 9.31 33.11 -10.04
CA VAL A 660 8.92 32.75 -11.40
C VAL A 660 7.62 33.46 -11.77
N LYS A 661 7.62 34.18 -12.89
CA LYS A 661 6.42 34.75 -13.50
C LYS A 661 6.32 34.43 -14.98
N LEU A 662 5.15 33.94 -15.38
CA LEU A 662 4.77 33.69 -16.77
C LEU A 662 3.27 33.88 -16.94
N SER A 663 2.87 34.75 -17.88
CA SER A 663 1.44 35.07 -18.09
C SER A 663 0.80 35.57 -16.78
N ASN A 664 -0.26 34.90 -16.32
CA ASN A 664 -0.98 35.20 -15.09
C ASN A 664 -0.39 34.53 -13.83
N LEU A 665 0.69 33.75 -13.95
CA LEU A 665 1.41 33.17 -12.81
C LEU A 665 2.41 34.19 -12.27
N GLU A 666 2.35 34.42 -10.96
CA GLU A 666 3.40 35.05 -10.16
C GLU A 666 3.64 34.18 -8.93
N ARG A 667 4.81 33.54 -8.84
CA ARG A 667 5.18 32.65 -7.75
C ARG A 667 6.45 33.16 -7.08
N SER A 668 6.33 33.55 -5.82
CA SER A 668 7.48 33.71 -4.93
C SER A 668 7.89 32.36 -4.40
N SER A 669 9.13 31.99 -4.68
CA SER A 669 9.75 30.72 -4.31
C SER A 669 10.58 30.89 -3.05
N GLY A 670 10.67 29.80 -2.28
CA GLY A 670 11.63 29.70 -1.19
C GLY A 670 12.79 28.81 -1.60
N ASN A 671 13.71 28.57 -0.68
CA ASN A 671 14.67 27.50 -0.85
C ASN A 671 13.97 26.16 -0.56
N ASP A 672 13.43 25.52 -1.59
CA ASP A 672 12.60 24.32 -1.48
C ASP A 672 13.48 23.04 -1.54
N CYS A 673 14.70 23.11 -0.96
CA CYS A 673 15.66 22.01 -0.94
C CYS A 673 15.97 21.43 -2.33
N GLY A 674 16.06 22.36 -3.28
CA GLY A 674 16.53 22.13 -4.63
C GLY A 674 15.51 21.50 -5.57
N TYR A 675 14.32 21.15 -5.11
CA TYR A 675 13.21 20.81 -6.00
C TYR A 675 11.84 21.22 -5.45
N LYS A 676 11.03 21.90 -6.28
CA LYS A 676 9.61 22.15 -5.99
C LYS A 676 8.67 21.65 -7.08
N ASP A 677 7.68 20.85 -6.68
CA ASP A 677 6.51 20.53 -7.51
C ASP A 677 5.43 21.61 -7.33
N ASN A 678 5.28 22.48 -8.33
CA ASN A 678 4.25 23.51 -8.41
C ASN A 678 3.13 23.11 -9.39
N SER A 679 2.90 21.81 -9.64
CA SER A 679 1.89 21.32 -10.60
C SER A 679 0.42 21.58 -10.20
N TYR A 680 0.19 22.15 -9.02
CA TYR A 680 -1.12 22.70 -8.63
C TYR A 680 -1.37 24.12 -9.20
N LEU A 681 -0.35 24.78 -9.75
CA LEU A 681 -0.46 26.06 -10.46
C LEU A 681 -0.58 25.82 -11.97
N HIS A 682 -1.39 26.63 -12.65
CA HIS A 682 -1.66 26.47 -14.09
C HIS A 682 -1.79 27.80 -14.86
N PRO A 683 -0.69 28.54 -15.11
CA PRO A 683 -0.74 29.67 -16.04
C PRO A 683 -1.32 29.27 -17.40
N THR A 684 -2.10 30.18 -18.00
CA THR A 684 -2.64 29.99 -19.34
C THR A 684 -1.82 30.78 -20.35
N VAL A 685 -1.42 30.12 -21.44
CA VAL A 685 -0.72 30.75 -22.58
C VAL A 685 -1.42 30.42 -23.90
N TYR A 686 -1.21 31.25 -24.91
CA TYR A 686 -1.85 31.11 -26.22
C TYR A 686 -0.86 30.81 -27.35
N LEU A 687 -1.27 29.96 -28.30
CA LEU A 687 -0.50 29.62 -29.49
C LEU A 687 -0.06 30.87 -30.27
N GLY A 688 1.21 30.93 -30.66
CA GLY A 688 1.77 32.04 -31.45
C GLY A 688 1.99 33.34 -30.70
N ALA A 689 1.47 33.48 -29.47
CA ALA A 689 1.63 34.68 -28.65
C ALA A 689 3.03 34.77 -28.03
N ASN A 690 3.45 36.00 -27.73
CA ASN A 690 4.69 36.30 -27.03
C ASN A 690 4.40 36.63 -25.56
N TYR A 691 5.23 36.12 -24.67
CA TYR A 691 5.17 36.39 -23.23
C TYR A 691 6.53 36.85 -22.73
N ASN A 692 6.54 37.60 -21.64
CA ASN A 692 7.77 37.83 -20.89
C ASN A 692 7.78 36.89 -19.69
N ILE A 693 8.82 36.07 -19.60
CA ILE A 693 9.13 35.30 -18.41
C ILE A 693 10.10 36.10 -17.55
N LEU A 694 9.80 36.20 -16.25
CA LEU A 694 10.63 36.87 -15.26
C LEU A 694 11.06 35.82 -14.23
N LEU A 695 12.37 35.69 -14.04
CA LEU A 695 13.01 34.72 -13.18
C LEU A 695 13.91 35.47 -12.18
N SER A 696 13.93 35.03 -10.93
CA SER A 696 14.83 35.56 -9.92
C SER A 696 15.49 34.44 -9.13
N SER A 697 16.73 34.67 -8.71
CA SER A 697 17.48 33.77 -7.83
C SER A 697 18.22 34.56 -6.77
N GLU A 698 18.53 33.88 -5.68
CA GLU A 698 19.43 34.38 -4.63
C GLU A 698 20.53 33.35 -4.38
N GLY A 699 21.63 33.81 -3.79
CA GLY A 699 22.79 32.99 -3.50
C GLY A 699 23.61 33.52 -2.34
N SER A 700 24.48 32.66 -1.79
CA SER A 700 25.44 33.04 -0.75
C SER A 700 26.80 33.39 -1.37
N PRO A 701 27.59 34.29 -0.77
CA PRO A 701 28.96 34.55 -1.20
C PRO A 701 29.79 33.26 -1.30
N SER A 702 30.48 33.07 -2.41
CA SER A 702 31.34 31.92 -2.67
C SER A 702 32.69 32.36 -3.28
N ASN A 703 33.72 31.56 -3.05
CA ASN A 703 35.05 31.74 -3.64
C ASN A 703 35.56 30.39 -4.16
N PRO A 704 35.69 30.20 -5.49
CA PRO A 704 35.47 31.19 -6.55
C PRO A 704 33.99 31.63 -6.69
N PRO A 705 33.72 32.82 -7.26
CA PRO A 705 32.35 33.28 -7.46
C PRO A 705 31.61 32.37 -8.45
N LYS A 706 30.34 32.08 -8.13
CA LYS A 706 29.43 31.32 -8.97
C LYS A 706 28.52 32.22 -9.79
N ALA A 707 28.23 31.82 -11.02
CA ALA A 707 27.18 32.44 -11.84
C ALA A 707 25.93 31.56 -11.80
N HIS A 708 24.74 32.16 -11.82
CA HIS A 708 23.47 31.42 -11.87
C HIS A 708 23.06 31.21 -13.32
N ARG A 709 23.15 29.97 -13.80
CA ARG A 709 22.78 29.59 -15.17
C ARG A 709 21.38 29.01 -15.20
N TRP A 710 20.58 29.53 -16.11
CA TRP A 710 19.16 29.22 -16.22
C TRP A 710 18.86 28.49 -17.51
N ARG A 711 17.97 27.50 -17.42
CA ARG A 711 17.20 27.00 -18.55
C ARG A 711 15.74 26.80 -18.17
N VAL A 712 14.87 27.02 -19.14
CA VAL A 712 13.44 26.74 -19.02
C VAL A 712 12.99 25.94 -20.23
N TRP A 713 12.24 24.87 -19.99
CA TRP A 713 11.62 24.04 -21.02
C TRP A 713 10.12 24.02 -20.85
N ILE A 714 9.39 23.99 -21.97
CA ILE A 714 7.94 23.73 -22.00
C ILE A 714 7.74 22.55 -22.94
N ASP A 715 7.14 21.47 -22.44
CA ASP A 715 6.83 20.26 -23.22
C ASP A 715 5.69 20.59 -24.22
N PHE A 716 6.06 21.13 -25.37
CA PHE A 716 5.09 21.62 -26.36
C PHE A 716 4.43 20.48 -27.12
N ASN A 717 5.08 19.32 -27.18
CA ASN A 717 4.59 18.16 -27.92
C ASN A 717 3.80 17.17 -27.01
N ARG A 718 3.81 17.41 -25.70
CA ARG A 718 3.14 16.64 -24.63
C ARG A 718 3.59 15.18 -24.54
N ASP A 719 4.84 14.87 -24.90
CA ASP A 719 5.38 13.51 -24.87
C ASP A 719 6.02 13.12 -23.52
N GLY A 720 6.03 14.05 -22.55
CA GLY A 720 6.54 13.82 -21.21
C GLY A 720 8.06 13.83 -21.10
N SER A 721 8.75 14.22 -22.16
CA SER A 721 10.19 14.49 -22.19
C SER A 721 10.46 15.96 -22.55
N TYR A 722 11.73 16.36 -22.47
CA TYR A 722 12.14 17.70 -22.88
C TYR A 722 13.22 17.57 -23.95
N ASP A 723 13.06 18.26 -25.07
CA ASP A 723 14.06 18.35 -26.12
C ASP A 723 14.65 19.78 -26.29
N PHE A 724 15.63 19.92 -27.18
CA PHE A 724 16.25 21.22 -27.44
C PHE A 724 15.29 22.23 -28.10
N SER A 725 14.29 21.77 -28.85
CA SER A 725 13.28 22.62 -29.49
C SER A 725 12.25 23.17 -28.49
N GLU A 726 12.16 22.54 -27.32
CA GLU A 726 11.27 22.90 -26.21
C GLU A 726 11.91 23.84 -25.19
N MET A 727 13.22 24.09 -25.32
CA MET A 727 13.94 25.06 -24.50
C MET A 727 13.56 26.49 -24.90
N VAL A 728 12.87 27.20 -24.00
CA VAL A 728 12.40 28.57 -24.24
C VAL A 728 13.31 29.64 -23.63
N VAL A 729 14.15 29.29 -22.66
CA VAL A 729 15.13 30.18 -22.04
C VAL A 729 16.46 29.47 -21.88
N GLN A 730 17.55 30.18 -22.21
CA GLN A 730 18.91 29.89 -21.76
C GLN A 730 19.63 31.22 -21.52
N ASP A 731 19.98 31.53 -20.27
CA ASP A 731 20.77 32.73 -19.94
C ASP A 731 21.42 32.63 -18.56
N SER A 732 22.26 33.59 -18.21
CA SER A 732 23.04 33.61 -16.98
C SER A 732 22.91 34.94 -16.24
N ILE A 733 22.91 34.86 -14.91
CA ILE A 733 23.19 36.00 -14.03
C ILE A 733 24.63 35.85 -13.56
N ILE A 734 25.49 36.81 -13.93
CA ILE A 734 26.92 36.81 -13.58
C ILE A 734 27.12 37.52 -12.24
N ASP A 735 26.40 37.04 -11.23
CA ASP A 735 26.51 37.48 -9.85
C ASP A 735 26.20 36.29 -8.93
N THR A 736 27.09 36.05 -7.97
CA THR A 736 26.98 34.99 -6.97
C THR A 736 25.81 35.19 -6.02
N LEU A 737 25.41 36.43 -5.79
CA LEU A 737 24.25 36.74 -4.95
C LEU A 737 22.92 36.55 -5.70
N GLY A 738 22.98 36.26 -7.01
CA GLY A 738 21.81 36.15 -7.87
C GLY A 738 21.30 37.50 -8.35
N GLY A 739 20.00 37.55 -8.65
CA GLY A 739 19.37 38.70 -9.29
C GLY A 739 18.21 38.28 -10.18
N THR A 740 17.79 39.19 -11.05
CA THR A 740 16.60 39.05 -11.89
C THR A 740 16.95 38.96 -13.37
N LEU A 741 16.29 38.03 -14.06
CA LEU A 741 16.40 37.79 -15.49
C LEU A 741 15.01 37.91 -16.15
N GLN A 742 14.90 38.69 -17.22
CA GLN A 742 13.69 38.79 -18.03
C GLN A 742 13.95 38.37 -19.47
N LYS A 743 13.12 37.48 -20.01
CA LYS A 743 13.20 37.03 -21.41
C LYS A 743 11.85 37.05 -22.09
N SER A 744 11.85 37.40 -23.37
CA SER A 744 10.68 37.22 -24.22
C SER A 744 10.70 35.82 -24.81
N ILE A 745 9.59 35.10 -24.66
CA ILE A 745 9.38 33.76 -25.20
C ILE A 745 8.18 33.77 -26.15
N LYS A 746 8.23 32.96 -27.20
CA LYS A 746 7.13 32.77 -28.14
C LYS A 746 6.58 31.36 -28.00
N ILE A 747 5.27 31.24 -27.82
CA ILE A 747 4.62 29.92 -27.84
C ILE A 747 4.51 29.47 -29.30
N PRO A 748 5.07 28.30 -29.68
CA PRO A 748 4.98 27.81 -31.05
C PRO A 748 3.52 27.63 -31.49
N THR A 749 3.23 27.94 -32.75
CA THR A 749 1.90 27.67 -33.33
C THR A 749 1.64 26.17 -33.52
N THR A 750 2.70 25.35 -33.47
CA THR A 750 2.67 23.89 -33.58
C THR A 750 2.54 23.19 -32.24
N ALA A 751 2.56 23.91 -31.11
CA ALA A 751 2.40 23.32 -29.79
C ALA A 751 1.01 22.68 -29.65
N LEU A 752 0.92 21.58 -28.93
CA LEU A 752 -0.35 20.94 -28.62
C LEU A 752 -1.11 21.75 -27.57
N ILE A 753 -2.42 21.86 -27.75
CA ILE A 753 -3.32 22.47 -26.76
C ILE A 753 -3.55 21.54 -25.57
N GLY A 754 -3.98 22.11 -24.45
CA GLY A 754 -4.24 21.39 -23.21
C GLY A 754 -3.17 21.63 -22.14
N ASP A 755 -3.21 20.81 -21.09
CA ASP A 755 -2.27 20.91 -19.98
C ASP A 755 -0.96 20.21 -20.34
N THR A 756 0.16 20.89 -20.09
CA THR A 756 1.53 20.38 -20.26
C THR A 756 2.43 20.81 -19.11
N LYS A 757 3.68 20.35 -19.09
CA LYS A 757 4.67 20.71 -18.08
C LYS A 757 5.62 21.80 -18.53
N MET A 758 5.98 22.68 -17.61
CA MET A 758 7.14 23.55 -17.71
C MET A 758 8.13 23.23 -16.60
N ARG A 759 9.42 23.16 -16.95
CA ARG A 759 10.52 23.00 -16.02
C ARG A 759 11.37 24.26 -16.01
N VAL A 760 11.58 24.84 -14.83
CA VAL A 760 12.50 25.95 -14.59
C VAL A 760 13.69 25.40 -13.82
N SER A 761 14.89 25.52 -14.36
CA SER A 761 16.11 25.02 -13.73
C SER A 761 17.16 26.12 -13.63
N MET A 762 17.66 26.32 -12.41
CA MET A 762 18.76 27.23 -12.09
C MET A 762 19.89 26.44 -11.46
N LYS A 763 21.08 26.51 -12.04
CA LYS A 763 22.30 25.88 -11.51
C LYS A 763 23.35 26.96 -11.24
N ALA A 764 23.89 26.99 -10.03
CA ALA A 764 25.02 27.84 -9.70
C ALA A 764 26.33 27.12 -10.04
N VAL A 765 27.17 27.75 -10.86
CA VAL A 765 28.32 27.09 -11.47
C VAL A 765 29.60 27.92 -11.40
N GLU A 766 30.74 27.22 -11.38
CA GLU A 766 32.08 27.82 -11.40
C GLU A 766 32.67 27.77 -12.82
N GLY A 767 33.34 28.85 -13.24
CA GLY A 767 34.10 28.90 -14.49
C GLY A 767 33.34 28.40 -15.74
N ASN A 768 33.84 27.33 -16.35
CA ASN A 768 33.39 26.81 -17.65
C ASN A 768 32.35 25.69 -17.56
N GLU A 769 31.87 25.33 -16.36
CA GLU A 769 30.79 24.35 -16.19
C GLU A 769 29.57 24.69 -17.06
N GLY A 770 28.78 23.70 -17.49
CA GLY A 770 27.66 23.88 -18.42
C GLY A 770 26.40 24.52 -17.81
N TYR A 771 25.43 24.85 -18.68
CA TYR A 771 24.05 25.12 -18.26
C TYR A 771 23.37 23.84 -17.77
N PRO A 772 22.37 23.93 -16.86
CA PRO A 772 21.67 22.75 -16.38
C PRO A 772 21.03 21.97 -17.54
N ARG A 773 21.06 20.64 -17.53
CA ARG A 773 20.21 19.82 -18.42
C ARG A 773 18.87 19.53 -17.79
N PHE A 774 17.88 19.19 -18.61
CA PHE A 774 16.54 18.84 -18.14
C PHE A 774 16.52 17.53 -17.33
N ASP A 775 17.59 16.73 -17.39
CA ASP A 775 17.79 15.44 -16.72
C ASP A 775 19.02 15.42 -15.80
N GLU A 776 19.44 16.60 -15.32
CA GLU A 776 20.65 16.74 -14.49
C GLU A 776 20.28 16.92 -13.02
N SER A 777 21.02 16.23 -12.15
CA SER A 777 21.09 16.54 -10.72
C SER A 777 22.38 17.30 -10.42
N PHE A 778 22.30 18.36 -9.62
CA PHE A 778 23.44 19.22 -9.29
C PHE A 778 23.38 19.72 -7.84
N ILE A 779 24.55 20.02 -7.26
CA ILE A 779 24.68 20.34 -5.83
C ILE A 779 24.09 21.71 -5.50
N GLU A 780 24.43 22.74 -6.29
CA GLU A 780 24.01 24.13 -6.02
C GLU A 780 23.04 24.64 -7.07
N GLY A 781 21.82 24.95 -6.63
CA GLY A 781 20.73 25.41 -7.48
C GLY A 781 19.40 24.75 -7.13
N GLU A 782 18.40 24.98 -7.97
CA GLU A 782 17.04 24.50 -7.75
C GLU A 782 16.30 24.25 -9.07
N VAL A 783 15.35 23.32 -9.02
CA VAL A 783 14.45 22.98 -10.13
C VAL A 783 13.01 23.11 -9.68
N GLU A 784 12.18 23.78 -10.47
CA GLU A 784 10.75 23.89 -10.21
C GLU A 784 9.94 23.43 -11.42
N ASP A 785 8.96 22.55 -11.19
CA ASP A 785 8.05 22.07 -12.22
C ASP A 785 6.65 22.68 -12.06
N TYR A 786 6.07 23.13 -13.17
CA TYR A 786 4.75 23.77 -13.22
C TYR A 786 3.84 23.06 -14.24
N SER A 787 2.53 23.09 -14.01
CA SER A 787 1.56 22.80 -15.08
C SER A 787 1.27 24.08 -15.87
N ILE A 788 1.13 24.00 -17.19
CA ILE A 788 0.77 25.11 -18.06
C ILE A 788 -0.39 24.67 -18.95
N THR A 789 -1.40 25.53 -19.12
CA THR A 789 -2.48 25.28 -20.08
C THR A 789 -2.23 26.08 -21.36
N ILE A 790 -2.03 25.39 -22.48
CA ILE A 790 -1.92 26.00 -23.82
C ILE A 790 -3.30 26.04 -24.47
N LYS A 791 -3.71 27.21 -24.95
CA LYS A 791 -4.99 27.43 -25.65
C LYS A 791 -4.80 28.05 -27.02
N ASN A 792 -5.81 27.91 -27.87
CA ASN A 792 -5.87 28.67 -29.12
C ASN A 792 -6.36 30.10 -28.83
N LEU A 793 -5.89 31.08 -29.61
CA LEU A 793 -6.50 32.41 -29.63
C LEU A 793 -7.85 32.28 -30.33
N SER A 794 -8.93 32.19 -29.55
CA SER A 794 -10.27 32.39 -30.08
C SER A 794 -10.43 33.87 -30.41
N PHE A 795 -10.59 34.22 -31.70
CA PHE A 795 -11.06 35.53 -32.12
C PHE A 795 -12.58 35.58 -32.12
#